data_AF-A0AB38IJ31-F1
#
_entry.id   AF-A0AB38IJ31-F1
#
_cell.length_a   1.000
_cell.length_b   1.000
_cell.length_c   1.000
_cell.angle_alpha   90.00
_cell.angle_beta   90.00
_cell.angle_gamma   90.00
#
_symmetry.space_group_name_H-M   'P 1'
#
loop_
_entity.id
_entity.type
_entity.pdbx_description
1 polymer ?
#
loop_
_entity_poly.entity_id
_entity_poly.type
_entity_poly.pdbx_seq_one_letter_code
_entity_poly.pdbx_strand_id
1 'polypeptide(L)'
;MILKKIAVCTTIAGLCTALIGAAVIPASSVEANSTNVIRLAGDTRYDTMSRIIQAEVPGTSEYVVVASGDNFPDALAAAPLAGALKAPIVLTSGNVLSPQAEQQITRLKASKAVIIGGVNAISRATVSRIHGLVGSVPIRISGETRYETSLQIYLQGKARLGVQWSSAESIIATGENFADALSVSAYAYAEKAPIFLANPKNGFSSETLRAISGNFRHQLVVGGENAVPELVITQLMYGTSGGVGLRVYGENRYDTSRALADYMYAHNAAVNNSVFATGENFPDALAGGPLAGRSNAMVLLANTPDSPSVQWAHEHSSGVNRVYLLGGASAVNRATADAVANAFGGEHIIDIDAVSRRLQSAKEAQTAAEAKQKSAVQAEAKAKADADTKQSEADNAVRAYQIASADAAAKKTAADNATSQWDKGGRGFYETYGYNDALGFFDSDSWESRQYREAVAEGNIRPNDSGSSYQLEHMVQAIPTLKKVNEIRKGLGLNELKWSAYETAMAQACADYNIYSPWTGHGFNDGSQNMSTGYSEPTEGWYTEEKRIWDAAVAKDSSLTRYIGHAYQLSQDNFDLYSEVGHYLNIVDPYTTDFGGAVAWGGNAQGWGDNSQRVQNYNTGVGDLTVAEYEKQLNQYIANLKNAGAIYRDAKNKATQAGIRSQQASDALRQSKQKEAIATANRESADRNLEKANAELDDAQKAYDDAIRKM
;
A
#
# COMPACT_ATOMS: atom_id res chain seq x y z
N MET A 1 -59.77 61.72 -69.30
CA MET A 1 -60.43 60.94 -70.36
C MET A 1 -59.34 60.31 -71.20
N ILE A 2 -58.98 59.04 -70.99
CA ILE A 2 -59.68 57.80 -71.41
C ILE A 2 -59.15 57.31 -72.78
N LEU A 3 -58.65 56.07 -72.72
CA LEU A 3 -58.45 55.01 -73.74
C LEU A 3 -57.30 55.20 -74.75
N LYS A 4 -56.24 54.36 -74.83
CA LYS A 4 -56.03 52.88 -74.90
C LYS A 4 -55.72 52.42 -76.33
N LYS A 5 -54.74 51.51 -76.40
CA LYS A 5 -54.53 50.38 -77.35
C LYS A 5 -53.76 50.67 -78.66
N ILE A 6 -52.57 50.07 -78.82
CA ILE A 6 -52.32 48.82 -79.58
C ILE A 6 -50.80 48.54 -79.58
N ALA A 7 -50.44 47.28 -79.35
CA ALA A 7 -49.11 46.70 -79.50
C ALA A 7 -49.12 45.72 -80.69
N VAL A 8 -48.05 45.68 -81.51
CA VAL A 8 -47.56 44.53 -82.31
C VAL A 8 -46.09 44.85 -82.70
N CYS A 9 -45.10 44.09 -82.19
CA CYS A 9 -44.23 43.10 -82.91
C CYS A 9 -43.65 43.58 -84.27
N THR A 10 -42.37 43.45 -84.63
CA THR A 10 -41.46 42.28 -84.51
C THR A 10 -40.01 42.65 -84.90
N THR A 11 -39.02 42.07 -84.21
CA THR A 11 -37.68 41.55 -84.64
C THR A 11 -36.60 42.41 -85.33
N ILE A 12 -35.36 42.32 -84.80
CA ILE A 12 -34.11 41.73 -85.37
C ILE A 12 -32.89 42.51 -84.83
N ALA A 13 -31.94 41.84 -84.17
CA ALA A 13 -30.50 42.11 -84.31
C ALA A 13 -29.67 41.01 -83.63
N GLY A 14 -28.76 40.42 -84.41
CA GLY A 14 -27.80 39.41 -83.98
C GLY A 14 -26.54 39.97 -83.33
N LEU A 15 -25.79 39.02 -82.78
CA LEU A 15 -24.55 39.09 -82.01
C LEU A 15 -23.48 40.09 -82.49
N CYS A 16 -22.85 40.76 -81.50
CA CYS A 16 -21.40 40.89 -81.41
C CYS A 16 -20.97 40.81 -79.93
N THR A 17 -20.02 39.94 -79.66
CA THR A 17 -19.41 39.62 -78.37
C THR A 17 -18.51 40.75 -77.86
N ALA A 18 -18.68 41.15 -76.60
CA ALA A 18 -17.65 41.82 -75.81
C ALA A 18 -17.75 41.36 -74.35
N LEU A 19 -16.66 40.77 -73.86
CA LEU A 19 -16.47 40.37 -72.47
C LEU A 19 -16.57 41.60 -71.56
N ILE A 20 -17.49 41.56 -70.59
CA ILE A 20 -17.35 42.28 -69.32
C ILE A 20 -17.50 41.22 -68.24
N GLY A 21 -16.38 40.84 -67.62
CA GLY A 21 -16.37 40.02 -66.43
C GLY A 21 -17.09 40.78 -65.32
N ALA A 22 -18.29 40.35 -64.96
CA ALA A 22 -18.91 40.73 -63.71
C ALA A 22 -18.05 40.12 -62.60
N ALA A 23 -17.27 40.95 -61.91
CA ALA A 23 -16.74 40.60 -60.61
C ALA A 23 -17.95 40.35 -59.70
N VAL A 24 -18.31 39.08 -59.53
CA VAL A 24 -19.10 38.64 -58.39
C VAL A 24 -18.23 38.94 -57.19
N ILE A 25 -18.51 40.04 -56.51
CA ILE A 25 -18.02 40.25 -55.15
C ILE A 25 -18.62 39.09 -54.36
N PRO A 26 -17.83 38.14 -53.83
CA PRO A 26 -18.40 37.18 -52.90
C PRO A 26 -18.96 38.03 -51.76
N ALA A 27 -20.27 37.90 -51.49
CA ALA A 27 -20.81 38.36 -50.23
C ALA A 27 -19.95 37.69 -49.16
N SER A 28 -19.12 38.49 -48.48
CA SER A 28 -18.38 38.05 -47.31
C SER A 28 -19.42 37.40 -46.41
N SER A 29 -19.31 36.08 -46.21
CA SER A 29 -20.03 35.41 -45.15
C SER A 29 -19.58 36.09 -43.87
N VAL A 30 -20.41 37.00 -43.35
CA VAL A 30 -20.30 37.44 -41.97
C VAL A 30 -20.42 36.14 -41.18
N GLU A 31 -19.30 35.68 -40.61
CA GLU A 31 -19.37 34.65 -39.58
C GLU A 31 -20.36 35.16 -38.55
N ALA A 32 -21.48 34.45 -38.40
CA ALA A 32 -22.46 34.76 -37.36
C ALA A 32 -21.70 34.68 -36.03
N ASN A 33 -21.42 35.84 -35.44
CA ASN A 33 -20.80 35.91 -34.14
C ASN A 33 -21.82 35.31 -33.16
N SER A 34 -21.60 34.07 -32.74
CA SER A 34 -22.56 33.35 -31.90
C SER A 34 -22.66 34.04 -30.54
N THR A 35 -23.88 34.36 -30.12
CA THR A 35 -24.13 35.04 -28.85
C THR A 35 -23.80 34.10 -27.70
N ASN A 36 -22.99 34.56 -26.73
CA ASN A 36 -22.72 33.76 -25.53
C ASN A 36 -23.94 33.76 -24.61
N VAL A 37 -24.55 32.59 -24.43
CA VAL A 37 -25.65 32.39 -23.48
C VAL A 37 -25.07 31.78 -22.21
N ILE A 38 -25.11 32.52 -21.11
CA ILE A 38 -24.41 32.22 -19.86
C ILE A 38 -25.42 32.03 -18.75
N ARG A 39 -25.42 30.88 -18.09
CA ARG A 39 -26.22 30.66 -16.89
C ARG A 39 -25.44 31.08 -15.65
N LEU A 40 -26.02 32.02 -14.91
CA LEU A 40 -25.57 32.45 -13.59
C LEU A 40 -26.51 31.86 -12.55
N ALA A 41 -26.10 30.78 -11.93
CA ALA A 41 -26.90 30.03 -10.98
C ALA A 41 -26.04 29.49 -9.84
N GLY A 42 -26.69 29.15 -8.74
CA GLY A 42 -26.12 28.28 -7.71
C GLY A 42 -27.20 27.51 -6.97
N ASP A 43 -26.80 26.72 -5.98
CA ASP A 43 -27.71 25.84 -5.24
C ASP A 43 -28.75 26.65 -4.42
N THR A 44 -28.40 27.86 -4.00
CA THR A 44 -29.30 28.79 -3.31
C THR A 44 -29.38 30.15 -4.02
N ARG A 45 -30.40 30.95 -3.68
CA ARG A 45 -30.51 32.36 -4.14
C ARG A 45 -29.28 33.22 -3.79
N TYR A 46 -28.55 32.85 -2.73
CA TYR A 46 -27.33 33.55 -2.33
C TYR A 46 -26.14 33.15 -3.19
N ASP A 47 -26.08 31.90 -3.63
CA ASP A 47 -25.08 31.42 -4.60
C ASP A 47 -25.34 32.03 -5.99
N THR A 48 -26.59 32.04 -6.45
CA THR A 48 -26.98 32.73 -7.69
C THR A 48 -26.61 34.21 -7.64
N MET A 49 -26.93 34.92 -6.55
CA MET A 49 -26.51 36.32 -6.35
C MET A 49 -24.99 36.48 -6.40
N SER A 50 -24.23 35.56 -5.80
CA SER A 50 -22.77 35.56 -5.83
C SER A 50 -22.23 35.51 -7.26
N ARG A 51 -22.80 34.66 -8.13
CA ARG A 51 -22.45 34.57 -9.55
C ARG A 51 -22.86 35.81 -10.34
N ILE A 52 -24.06 36.35 -10.07
CA ILE A 52 -24.55 37.59 -10.68
C ILE A 52 -23.59 38.75 -10.39
N ILE A 53 -23.18 38.93 -9.14
CA ILE A 53 -22.26 40.01 -8.75
C ILE A 53 -20.86 39.83 -9.36
N GLN A 54 -20.38 38.59 -9.52
CA GLN A 54 -19.10 38.32 -10.19
C GLN A 54 -19.15 38.73 -11.68
N ALA A 55 -20.28 38.47 -12.35
CA ALA A 55 -20.50 38.92 -13.73
C ALA A 55 -20.72 40.44 -13.83
N GLU A 56 -21.46 41.03 -12.88
CA GLU A 56 -21.74 42.47 -12.85
C GLU A 56 -20.48 43.30 -12.55
N VAL A 57 -19.74 42.90 -11.52
CA VAL A 57 -18.58 43.65 -11.01
C VAL A 57 -17.37 42.71 -10.85
N PRO A 58 -16.60 42.50 -11.94
CA PRO A 58 -15.38 41.70 -11.88
C PRO A 58 -14.31 42.32 -10.95
N GLY A 59 -14.27 43.65 -10.88
CA GLY A 59 -13.37 44.42 -10.03
C GLY A 59 -13.90 44.68 -8.62
N THR A 60 -13.71 45.92 -8.14
CA THR A 60 -14.14 46.38 -6.82
C THR A 60 -15.38 47.26 -6.89
N SER A 61 -16.12 47.38 -5.80
CA SER A 61 -17.25 48.32 -5.65
C SER A 61 -17.13 49.05 -4.33
N GLU A 62 -17.18 50.40 -4.34
CA GLU A 62 -17.13 51.19 -3.10
C GLU A 62 -18.35 50.92 -2.22
N TYR A 63 -19.52 50.89 -2.85
CA TYR A 63 -20.81 50.65 -2.21
C TYR A 63 -21.33 49.24 -2.48
N VAL A 64 -22.05 48.69 -1.51
CA VAL A 64 -22.96 47.54 -1.69
C VAL A 64 -24.35 47.93 -1.18
N VAL A 65 -25.39 47.58 -1.94
CA VAL A 65 -26.78 47.69 -1.48
C VAL A 65 -27.19 46.33 -0.96
N VAL A 66 -27.51 46.21 0.32
CA VAL A 66 -27.85 44.94 0.96
C VAL A 66 -29.35 44.87 1.18
N ALA A 67 -29.97 43.82 0.66
CA ALA A 67 -31.40 43.56 0.79
C ALA A 67 -31.66 42.14 1.30
N SER A 68 -32.87 41.92 1.83
CA SER A 68 -33.28 40.58 2.26
C SER A 68 -33.49 39.69 1.05
N GLY A 69 -32.86 38.52 1.04
CA GLY A 69 -33.18 37.46 0.10
C GLY A 69 -34.44 36.70 0.49
N ASP A 70 -34.94 36.84 1.72
CA ASP A 70 -36.08 36.08 2.24
C ASP A 70 -37.43 36.74 1.91
N ASN A 71 -37.46 38.08 1.80
CA ASN A 71 -38.67 38.85 1.51
C ASN A 71 -38.37 40.04 0.57
N PHE A 72 -39.21 40.24 -0.44
CA PHE A 72 -38.99 41.19 -1.53
C PHE A 72 -39.47 42.65 -1.33
N PRO A 73 -40.52 42.97 -0.54
CA PRO A 73 -41.23 44.25 -0.67
C PRO A 73 -40.38 45.51 -0.51
N ASP A 74 -39.46 45.49 0.45
CA ASP A 74 -38.56 46.63 0.70
C ASP A 74 -37.49 46.76 -0.40
N ALA A 75 -37.15 45.66 -1.08
CA ALA A 75 -36.05 45.59 -2.03
C ALA A 75 -36.45 45.98 -3.47
N LEU A 76 -37.74 45.96 -3.82
CA LEU A 76 -38.22 46.23 -5.18
C LEU A 76 -37.80 47.61 -5.73
N ALA A 77 -37.68 48.60 -4.83
CA ALA A 77 -37.27 49.96 -5.19
C ALA A 77 -35.76 50.21 -5.03
N ALA A 78 -34.95 49.18 -4.78
CA ALA A 78 -33.51 49.32 -4.53
C ALA A 78 -32.67 49.48 -5.81
N ALA A 79 -33.12 48.95 -6.95
CA ALA A 79 -32.40 49.00 -8.22
C ALA A 79 -31.95 50.41 -8.65
N PRO A 80 -32.79 51.47 -8.63
CA PRO A 80 -32.35 52.81 -9.01
C PRO A 80 -31.33 53.42 -8.04
N LEU A 81 -31.41 53.08 -6.74
CA LEU A 81 -30.40 53.48 -5.77
C LEU A 81 -29.06 52.78 -6.04
N ALA A 82 -29.09 51.49 -6.33
CA ALA A 82 -27.92 50.72 -6.72
C ALA A 82 -27.27 51.32 -7.99
N GLY A 83 -28.07 51.77 -8.96
CA GLY A 83 -27.61 52.46 -10.16
C GLY A 83 -26.93 53.78 -9.88
N ALA A 84 -27.56 54.62 -9.04
CA ALA A 84 -26.99 55.89 -8.63
C ALA A 84 -25.65 55.75 -7.89
N LEU A 85 -25.48 54.68 -7.10
CA LEU A 85 -24.25 54.38 -6.36
C LEU A 85 -23.25 53.53 -7.16
N LYS A 86 -23.61 53.07 -8.37
CA LYS A 86 -22.86 52.08 -9.15
C LYS A 86 -22.50 50.86 -8.31
N ALA A 87 -23.46 50.36 -7.52
CA ALA A 87 -23.29 49.28 -6.58
C ALA A 87 -24.08 48.03 -7.03
N PRO A 88 -23.61 46.81 -6.70
CA PRO A 88 -24.42 45.61 -6.82
C PRO A 88 -25.44 45.51 -5.67
N ILE A 89 -26.50 44.72 -5.88
CA ILE A 89 -27.44 44.32 -4.83
C ILE A 89 -26.98 42.97 -4.24
N VAL A 90 -26.53 42.99 -2.99
CA VAL A 90 -26.14 41.81 -2.22
C VAL A 90 -27.35 41.30 -1.44
N LEU A 91 -27.69 40.03 -1.62
CA LEU A 91 -28.78 39.38 -0.91
C LEU A 91 -28.25 38.56 0.26
N THR A 92 -28.94 38.65 1.40
CA THR A 92 -28.64 37.82 2.58
C THR A 92 -29.92 37.40 3.27
N SER A 93 -29.85 36.36 4.11
CA SER A 93 -30.94 36.07 5.02
C SER A 93 -31.09 37.21 6.04
N GLY A 94 -32.32 37.51 6.44
CA GLY A 94 -32.59 38.64 7.33
C GLY A 94 -31.89 38.51 8.69
N ASN A 95 -31.76 37.30 9.22
CA ASN A 95 -31.24 37.05 10.56
C ASN A 95 -29.74 36.73 10.62
N VAL A 96 -29.13 36.33 9.50
CA VAL A 96 -27.74 35.89 9.43
C VAL A 96 -27.12 36.39 8.13
N LEU A 97 -25.89 36.94 8.19
CA LEU A 97 -25.12 37.25 6.99
C LEU A 97 -24.73 35.93 6.30
N SER A 98 -25.21 35.69 5.08
CA SER A 98 -24.86 34.47 4.35
C SER A 98 -23.36 34.45 4.02
N PRO A 99 -22.71 33.27 4.01
CA PRO A 99 -21.31 33.15 3.62
C PRO A 99 -21.02 33.76 2.24
N GLN A 100 -21.95 33.62 1.29
CA GLN A 100 -21.87 34.17 -0.06
C GLN A 100 -21.91 35.71 -0.05
N ALA A 101 -22.79 36.32 0.75
CA ALA A 101 -22.83 37.77 0.91
C ALA A 101 -21.55 38.30 1.54
N GLU A 102 -21.05 37.65 2.60
CA GLU A 102 -19.78 37.99 3.24
C GLU A 102 -18.60 37.90 2.26
N GLN A 103 -18.54 36.81 1.48
CA GLN A 103 -17.52 36.61 0.45
C GLN A 103 -17.56 37.73 -0.60
N GLN A 104 -18.75 38.10 -1.09
CA GLN A 104 -18.87 39.15 -2.11
C GLN A 104 -18.53 40.54 -1.58
N ILE A 105 -19.01 40.91 -0.39
CA ILE A 105 -18.67 42.19 0.26
C ILE A 105 -17.15 42.32 0.42
N THR A 106 -16.50 41.24 0.85
CA THR A 106 -15.04 41.19 1.03
C THR A 106 -14.31 41.25 -0.32
N ARG A 107 -14.74 40.44 -1.32
CA ARG A 107 -14.14 40.39 -2.66
C ARG A 107 -14.18 41.76 -3.34
N LEU A 108 -15.33 42.44 -3.25
CA LEU A 108 -15.54 43.77 -3.82
C LEU A 108 -14.74 44.87 -3.12
N LYS A 109 -14.16 44.58 -1.93
CA LYS A 109 -13.52 45.56 -1.05
C LYS A 109 -14.43 46.75 -0.77
N ALA A 110 -15.70 46.46 -0.52
CA ALA A 110 -16.69 47.50 -0.25
C ALA A 110 -16.34 48.25 1.03
N SER A 111 -16.35 49.58 0.96
CA SER A 111 -16.08 50.46 2.12
C SER A 111 -17.35 51.06 2.70
N LYS A 112 -18.48 50.95 1.99
CA LYS A 112 -19.78 51.47 2.41
C LYS A 112 -20.90 50.47 2.09
N ALA A 113 -21.84 50.35 3.01
CA ALA A 113 -23.02 49.49 2.84
C ALA A 113 -24.31 50.28 3.08
N VAL A 114 -25.29 50.08 2.20
CA VAL A 114 -26.65 50.62 2.35
C VAL A 114 -27.60 49.45 2.57
N ILE A 115 -28.30 49.45 3.70
CA ILE A 115 -29.21 48.39 4.10
C ILE A 115 -30.63 48.81 3.75
N ILE A 116 -31.31 48.04 2.90
CA ILE A 116 -32.68 48.30 2.49
C ILE A 116 -33.64 47.44 3.30
N GLY A 117 -34.57 48.10 3.98
CA GLY A 117 -35.60 47.48 4.80
C GLY A 117 -35.34 47.56 6.31
N GLY A 118 -36.42 47.35 7.06
CA GLY A 118 -36.42 47.47 8.52
C GLY A 118 -35.61 46.38 9.23
N VAL A 119 -35.57 46.44 10.58
CA VAL A 119 -34.86 45.45 11.40
C VAL A 119 -35.42 44.02 11.26
N ASN A 120 -36.69 43.89 10.86
CA ASN A 120 -37.32 42.60 10.59
C ASN A 120 -36.88 42.01 9.23
N ALA A 121 -36.51 42.86 8.27
CA ALA A 121 -36.00 42.43 6.97
C ALA A 121 -34.51 42.08 7.04
N ILE A 122 -33.73 42.89 7.76
CA ILE A 122 -32.30 42.66 8.04
C ILE A 122 -32.03 43.04 9.49
N SER A 123 -31.67 42.05 10.31
CA SER A 123 -31.46 42.21 11.75
C SER A 123 -30.31 43.14 12.09
N ARG A 124 -30.28 43.63 13.34
CA ARG A 124 -29.14 44.42 13.85
C ARG A 124 -27.85 43.60 13.89
N ALA A 125 -27.93 42.30 14.15
CA ALA A 125 -26.78 41.41 14.18
C ALA A 125 -26.13 41.29 12.78
N THR A 126 -26.96 41.09 11.75
CA THR A 126 -26.49 41.06 10.35
C THR A 126 -25.82 42.38 9.96
N VAL A 127 -26.41 43.53 10.32
CA VAL A 127 -25.81 44.84 10.04
C VAL A 127 -24.49 45.05 10.80
N SER A 128 -24.40 44.57 12.04
CA SER A 128 -23.15 44.63 12.82
C SER A 128 -22.04 43.80 12.14
N ARG A 129 -22.37 42.62 11.60
CA ARG A 129 -21.41 41.83 10.83
C ARG A 129 -20.95 42.56 9.57
N ILE A 130 -21.88 43.15 8.81
CA ILE A 130 -21.56 43.95 7.61
C ILE A 130 -20.67 45.15 7.95
N HIS A 131 -20.94 45.85 9.05
CA HIS A 131 -20.10 46.95 9.54
C HIS A 131 -18.65 46.51 9.74
N GLY A 132 -18.44 45.33 10.34
CA GLY A 132 -17.11 44.76 10.53
C GLY A 132 -16.35 44.45 9.23
N LEU A 133 -17.06 44.24 8.11
CA LEU A 133 -16.46 43.99 6.80
C LEU A 133 -16.12 45.29 6.05
N VAL A 134 -17.01 46.29 6.11
CA VAL A 134 -16.86 47.53 5.32
C VAL A 134 -16.15 48.67 6.07
N GLY A 135 -16.04 48.58 7.39
CA GLY A 135 -15.34 49.55 8.24
C GLY A 135 -16.07 50.89 8.47
N SER A 136 -17.14 51.17 7.73
CA SER A 136 -18.03 52.32 7.95
C SER A 136 -19.40 51.87 8.47
N VAL A 137 -20.06 52.72 9.28
CA VAL A 137 -21.39 52.44 9.81
C VAL A 137 -22.39 52.31 8.65
N PRO A 138 -23.04 51.13 8.45
CA PRO A 138 -23.98 50.95 7.35
C PRO A 138 -25.18 51.88 7.44
N ILE A 139 -25.61 52.42 6.31
CA ILE A 139 -26.76 53.33 6.20
C ILE A 139 -28.01 52.49 5.99
N ARG A 140 -28.86 52.38 7.02
CA ARG A 140 -30.19 51.76 6.86
C ARG A 140 -31.20 52.77 6.30
N ILE A 141 -31.94 52.35 5.28
CA ILE A 141 -33.09 53.05 4.71
C ILE A 141 -34.30 52.11 4.79
N SER A 142 -35.35 52.55 5.47
CA SER A 142 -36.57 51.77 5.68
C SER A 142 -37.75 52.68 6.03
N GLY A 143 -38.95 52.27 5.66
CA GLY A 143 -40.21 52.81 6.17
C GLY A 143 -40.97 51.80 7.04
N GLU A 144 -42.15 52.19 7.52
CA GLU A 144 -43.05 51.28 8.25
C GLU A 144 -43.67 50.22 7.34
N THR A 145 -43.95 50.57 6.09
CA THR A 145 -44.37 49.63 5.05
C THR A 145 -43.47 49.75 3.81
N ARG A 146 -43.65 48.81 2.87
CA ARG A 146 -42.97 48.79 1.57
C ARG A 146 -43.15 50.11 0.77
N TYR A 147 -44.29 50.76 0.95
CA TYR A 147 -44.63 52.01 0.29
C TYR A 147 -43.77 53.15 0.85
N GLU A 148 -43.68 53.27 2.18
CA GLU A 148 -42.79 54.24 2.82
C GLU A 148 -41.31 53.89 2.59
N THR A 149 -40.92 52.61 2.56
CA THR A 149 -39.54 52.22 2.21
C THR A 149 -39.18 52.76 0.82
N SER A 150 -40.04 52.63 -0.19
CA SER A 150 -39.79 53.17 -1.54
C SER A 150 -39.62 54.69 -1.54
N LEU A 151 -40.43 55.42 -0.76
CA LEU A 151 -40.28 56.86 -0.56
C LEU A 151 -38.96 57.21 0.15
N GLN A 152 -38.60 56.47 1.20
CA GLN A 152 -37.38 56.71 1.97
C GLN A 152 -36.11 56.44 1.14
N ILE A 153 -36.15 55.50 0.19
CA ILE A 153 -35.05 55.30 -0.78
C ILE A 153 -34.79 56.59 -1.55
N TYR A 154 -35.83 57.23 -2.07
CA TYR A 154 -35.71 58.51 -2.77
C TYR A 154 -35.18 59.64 -1.86
N LEU A 155 -35.86 59.88 -0.73
CA LEU A 155 -35.55 61.00 0.16
C LEU A 155 -34.16 60.86 0.83
N GLN A 156 -33.87 59.68 1.40
CA GLN A 156 -32.60 59.45 2.08
C GLN A 156 -31.45 59.20 1.12
N GLY A 157 -31.71 58.65 -0.07
CA GLY A 157 -30.71 58.61 -1.14
C GLY A 157 -30.16 59.99 -1.45
N LYS A 158 -31.06 60.99 -1.58
CA LYS A 158 -30.66 62.39 -1.79
C LYS A 158 -29.96 62.96 -0.55
N ALA A 159 -30.59 62.86 0.63
CA ALA A 159 -30.14 63.56 1.83
C ALA A 159 -28.88 62.97 2.49
N ARG A 160 -28.73 61.64 2.49
CA ARG A 160 -27.65 60.93 3.22
C ARG A 160 -26.57 60.37 2.30
N LEU A 161 -26.90 60.09 1.04
CA LEU A 161 -25.99 59.45 0.08
C LEU A 161 -25.60 60.38 -1.08
N GLY A 162 -26.17 61.59 -1.17
CA GLY A 162 -25.86 62.56 -2.21
C GLY A 162 -26.33 62.15 -3.61
N VAL A 163 -27.27 61.20 -3.70
CA VAL A 163 -27.78 60.67 -4.97
C VAL A 163 -28.44 61.78 -5.79
N GLN A 164 -28.03 61.86 -7.06
CA GLN A 164 -28.68 62.68 -8.08
C GLN A 164 -29.65 61.80 -8.87
N TRP A 165 -30.93 61.87 -8.50
CA TRP A 165 -32.01 61.17 -9.20
C TRP A 165 -32.27 61.81 -10.57
N SER A 166 -32.79 61.01 -11.52
CA SER A 166 -33.30 61.56 -12.79
C SER A 166 -34.37 62.60 -12.52
N SER A 167 -34.31 63.74 -13.20
CA SER A 167 -35.42 64.69 -13.27
C SER A 167 -36.35 64.44 -14.45
N ALA A 168 -36.01 63.49 -15.33
CA ALA A 168 -36.82 63.17 -16.51
C ALA A 168 -38.03 62.33 -16.10
N GLU A 169 -37.81 61.30 -15.29
CA GLU A 169 -38.84 60.29 -15.04
C GLU A 169 -38.78 59.72 -13.62
N SER A 170 -39.97 59.42 -13.08
CA SER A 170 -40.15 58.53 -11.93
C SER A 170 -41.01 57.34 -12.32
N ILE A 171 -40.71 56.18 -11.75
CA ILE A 171 -41.38 54.92 -12.05
C ILE A 171 -42.43 54.61 -10.98
N ILE A 172 -43.61 54.21 -11.40
CA ILE A 172 -44.74 53.86 -10.55
C ILE A 172 -45.06 52.39 -10.77
N ALA A 173 -44.98 51.57 -9.73
CA ALA A 173 -45.31 50.15 -9.78
C ALA A 173 -46.10 49.73 -8.54
N THR A 174 -46.75 48.57 -8.58
CA THR A 174 -47.44 48.04 -7.39
C THR A 174 -46.45 47.59 -6.32
N GLY A 175 -46.79 47.78 -5.04
CA GLY A 175 -46.06 47.15 -3.95
C GLY A 175 -46.54 45.74 -3.63
N GLU A 176 -47.70 45.30 -4.13
CA GLU A 176 -48.33 44.03 -3.70
C GLU A 176 -47.64 42.79 -4.31
N ASN A 177 -47.09 42.91 -5.51
CA ASN A 177 -46.38 41.85 -6.22
C ASN A 177 -45.10 42.41 -6.88
N PHE A 178 -44.19 41.54 -7.34
CA PHE A 178 -42.83 41.94 -7.71
C PHE A 178 -42.57 42.09 -9.20
N ALA A 179 -43.27 41.35 -10.06
CA ALA A 179 -42.83 41.15 -11.45
C ALA A 179 -42.73 42.43 -12.28
N ASP A 180 -43.65 43.37 -12.10
CA ASP A 180 -43.65 44.67 -12.78
C ASP A 180 -42.42 45.52 -12.38
N ALA A 181 -42.15 45.62 -11.06
CA ALA A 181 -41.01 46.36 -10.53
C ALA A 181 -39.66 45.70 -10.89
N LEU A 182 -39.60 44.37 -10.95
CA LEU A 182 -38.38 43.66 -11.36
C LEU A 182 -38.10 43.82 -12.86
N SER A 183 -39.13 43.80 -13.70
CA SER A 183 -38.96 43.96 -15.15
C SER A 183 -38.41 45.34 -15.54
N VAL A 184 -38.78 46.39 -14.80
CA VAL A 184 -38.28 47.76 -15.03
C VAL A 184 -36.97 48.05 -14.26
N SER A 185 -36.44 47.10 -13.48
CA SER A 185 -35.29 47.32 -12.59
C SER A 185 -34.02 47.75 -13.33
N ALA A 186 -33.76 47.18 -14.51
CA ALA A 186 -32.61 47.54 -15.34
C ALA A 186 -32.67 49.00 -15.83
N TYR A 187 -33.85 49.41 -16.29
CA TYR A 187 -34.10 50.78 -16.72
C TYR A 187 -34.01 51.76 -15.54
N ALA A 188 -34.62 51.41 -14.41
CA ALA A 188 -34.54 52.21 -13.18
C ALA A 188 -33.08 52.41 -12.72
N TYR A 189 -32.25 51.37 -12.82
CA TYR A 189 -30.81 51.42 -12.55
C TYR A 189 -30.08 52.36 -13.51
N ALA A 190 -30.26 52.15 -14.83
CA ALA A 190 -29.54 52.88 -15.88
C ALA A 190 -29.87 54.39 -15.86
N GLU A 191 -31.16 54.71 -15.80
CA GLU A 191 -31.64 56.10 -15.80
C GLU A 191 -31.56 56.76 -14.43
N LYS A 192 -31.29 55.98 -13.36
CA LYS A 192 -31.39 56.45 -11.97
C LYS A 192 -32.78 57.04 -11.69
N ALA A 193 -33.81 56.41 -12.25
CA ALA A 193 -35.20 56.81 -12.11
C ALA A 193 -35.80 56.16 -10.85
N PRO A 194 -36.19 56.92 -9.82
CA PRO A 194 -36.68 56.35 -8.58
C PRO A 194 -38.00 55.59 -8.80
N ILE A 195 -38.15 54.45 -8.11
CA ILE A 195 -39.38 53.65 -8.10
C ILE A 195 -40.19 54.01 -6.87
N PHE A 196 -41.42 54.48 -7.07
CA PHE A 196 -42.42 54.66 -6.01
C PHE A 196 -43.46 53.54 -6.09
N LEU A 197 -43.60 52.80 -4.99
CA LEU A 197 -44.57 51.71 -4.91
C LEU A 197 -45.94 52.27 -4.54
N ALA A 198 -46.95 51.95 -5.35
CA ALA A 198 -48.34 52.33 -5.13
C ALA A 198 -49.10 51.21 -4.41
N ASN A 199 -49.93 51.57 -3.44
CA ASN A 199 -50.88 50.65 -2.83
C ASN A 199 -52.13 50.58 -3.72
N PRO A 200 -52.52 49.41 -4.26
CA PRO A 200 -53.70 49.33 -5.13
C PRO A 200 -55.00 49.76 -4.46
N LYS A 201 -55.11 49.59 -3.14
CA LYS A 201 -56.33 49.91 -2.39
C LYS A 201 -56.42 51.39 -2.02
N ASN A 202 -55.29 51.97 -1.59
CA ASN A 202 -55.26 53.30 -0.96
C ASN A 202 -54.49 54.36 -1.77
N GLY A 203 -53.78 53.93 -2.82
CA GLY A 203 -52.90 54.77 -3.61
C GLY A 203 -51.67 55.25 -2.86
N PHE A 204 -51.31 56.52 -3.07
CA PHE A 204 -50.15 57.17 -2.46
C PHE A 204 -50.49 58.00 -1.23
N SER A 205 -49.54 58.10 -0.31
CA SER A 205 -49.59 59.08 0.77
C SER A 205 -49.39 60.51 0.22
N SER A 206 -49.82 61.52 0.99
CA SER A 206 -49.59 62.93 0.63
C SER A 206 -48.11 63.29 0.60
N GLU A 207 -47.28 62.61 1.39
CA GLU A 207 -45.82 62.79 1.37
C GLU A 207 -45.22 62.22 0.08
N THR A 208 -45.65 61.04 -0.35
CA THR A 208 -45.21 60.43 -1.61
C THR A 208 -45.60 61.29 -2.80
N LEU A 209 -46.84 61.79 -2.86
CA LEU A 209 -47.28 62.68 -3.94
C LEU A 209 -46.45 63.98 -3.98
N ARG A 210 -46.08 64.54 -2.82
CA ARG A 210 -45.21 65.72 -2.75
C ARG A 210 -43.79 65.43 -3.23
N ALA A 211 -43.26 64.24 -2.93
CA ALA A 211 -41.95 63.82 -3.41
C ALA A 211 -41.92 63.65 -4.94
N ILE A 212 -43.04 63.21 -5.54
CA ILE A 212 -43.18 63.09 -7.00
C ILE A 212 -43.40 64.47 -7.63
N SER A 213 -44.25 65.31 -7.04
CA SER A 213 -44.65 66.61 -7.60
C SER A 213 -43.46 67.57 -7.82
N GLY A 214 -43.32 68.07 -9.05
CA GLY A 214 -42.35 69.12 -9.40
C GLY A 214 -40.89 68.67 -9.51
N ASN A 215 -40.60 67.39 -9.31
CA ASN A 215 -39.24 66.83 -9.39
C ASN A 215 -38.98 66.02 -10.67
N PHE A 216 -40.04 65.58 -11.37
CA PHE A 216 -39.95 64.71 -12.54
C PHE A 216 -40.81 65.24 -13.69
N ARG A 217 -40.34 65.13 -14.94
CA ARG A 217 -41.11 65.56 -16.12
C ARG A 217 -42.30 64.65 -16.40
N HIS A 218 -42.11 63.33 -16.27
CA HIS A 218 -43.15 62.33 -16.51
C HIS A 218 -43.14 61.22 -15.45
N GLN A 219 -44.30 60.57 -15.28
CA GLN A 219 -44.42 59.33 -14.51
C GLN A 219 -44.62 58.14 -15.47
N LEU A 220 -43.73 57.16 -15.41
CA LEU A 220 -43.87 55.87 -16.09
C LEU A 220 -44.60 54.90 -15.18
N VAL A 221 -45.84 54.56 -15.54
CA VAL A 221 -46.63 53.57 -14.81
C VAL A 221 -46.37 52.18 -15.38
N VAL A 222 -45.97 51.25 -14.52
CA VAL A 222 -45.65 49.88 -14.90
C VAL A 222 -46.64 48.93 -14.23
N GLY A 223 -47.34 48.17 -15.06
CA GLY A 223 -48.39 47.23 -14.62
C GLY A 223 -49.80 47.69 -15.00
N GLY A 224 -50.70 46.71 -15.15
CA GLY A 224 -52.09 46.92 -15.52
C GLY A 224 -52.92 47.57 -14.41
N GLU A 225 -54.21 47.78 -14.67
CA GLU A 225 -55.11 48.45 -13.72
C GLU A 225 -55.20 47.73 -12.36
N ASN A 226 -55.15 46.39 -12.33
CA ASN A 226 -55.13 45.65 -11.06
C ASN A 226 -53.88 45.91 -10.20
N ALA A 227 -52.75 46.19 -10.83
CA ALA A 227 -51.49 46.46 -10.15
C ALA A 227 -51.38 47.94 -9.75
N VAL A 228 -51.73 48.84 -10.67
CA VAL A 228 -51.77 50.29 -10.43
C VAL A 228 -53.14 50.82 -10.87
N PRO A 229 -54.13 50.87 -9.96
CA PRO A 229 -55.50 51.23 -10.30
C PRO A 229 -55.67 52.70 -10.71
N GLU A 230 -56.81 53.01 -11.31
CA GLU A 230 -57.14 54.36 -11.77
C GLU A 230 -57.14 55.40 -10.64
N LEU A 231 -57.39 54.98 -9.40
CA LEU A 231 -57.19 55.81 -8.21
C LEU A 231 -55.77 56.40 -8.14
N VAL A 232 -54.74 55.59 -8.41
CA VAL A 232 -53.34 56.03 -8.39
C VAL A 232 -53.08 57.02 -9.52
N ILE A 233 -53.60 56.75 -10.71
CA ILE A 233 -53.48 57.64 -11.88
C ILE A 233 -54.11 59.00 -11.57
N THR A 234 -55.32 58.99 -11.02
CA THR A 234 -56.04 60.20 -10.58
C THR A 234 -55.21 60.99 -9.56
N GLN A 235 -54.64 60.32 -8.55
CA GLN A 235 -53.78 60.97 -7.56
C GLN A 235 -52.53 61.60 -8.18
N LEU A 236 -51.91 60.95 -9.18
CA LEU A 236 -50.76 61.51 -9.90
C LEU A 236 -51.18 62.72 -10.75
N MET A 237 -52.28 62.63 -11.49
CA MET A 237 -52.78 63.72 -12.35
C MET A 237 -53.11 65.00 -11.58
N TYR A 238 -53.77 64.88 -10.42
CA TYR A 238 -54.20 66.04 -9.63
C TYR A 238 -53.21 66.41 -8.51
N GLY A 239 -52.39 65.48 -8.07
CA GLY A 239 -51.45 65.67 -6.96
C GLY A 239 -50.03 66.04 -7.39
N THR A 240 -49.71 66.00 -8.69
CA THR A 240 -48.35 66.25 -9.19
C THR A 240 -48.33 67.19 -10.40
N SER A 241 -47.26 67.97 -10.53
CA SER A 241 -46.94 68.72 -11.76
C SER A 241 -46.03 67.87 -12.65
N GLY A 242 -46.50 67.44 -13.82
CA GLY A 242 -45.75 66.59 -14.77
C GLY A 242 -46.63 65.64 -15.59
N GLY A 243 -47.76 65.21 -15.01
CA GLY A 243 -48.74 64.33 -15.67
C GLY A 243 -48.25 62.89 -15.86
N VAL A 244 -49.20 61.95 -15.84
CA VAL A 244 -48.93 60.55 -16.18
C VAL A 244 -48.53 60.49 -17.66
N GLY A 245 -47.27 60.17 -17.93
CA GLY A 245 -46.70 60.23 -19.27
C GLY A 245 -47.03 59.00 -20.10
N LEU A 246 -46.94 57.82 -19.49
CA LEU A 246 -47.19 56.53 -20.16
C LEU A 246 -47.51 55.43 -19.14
N ARG A 247 -48.40 54.50 -19.51
CA ARG A 247 -48.58 53.22 -18.83
C ARG A 247 -48.07 52.08 -19.73
N VAL A 248 -47.15 51.27 -19.21
CA VAL A 248 -46.62 50.07 -19.87
C VAL A 248 -47.08 48.84 -19.11
N TYR A 249 -47.82 47.96 -19.78
CA TYR A 249 -48.44 46.78 -19.18
C TYR A 249 -48.77 45.71 -20.22
N GLY A 250 -48.98 44.49 -19.75
CA GLY A 250 -49.55 43.39 -20.53
C GLY A 250 -50.60 42.60 -19.75
N GLU A 251 -51.12 41.53 -20.35
CA GLU A 251 -52.15 40.68 -19.73
C GLU A 251 -51.65 39.93 -18.49
N ASN A 252 -50.37 39.56 -18.48
CA ASN A 252 -49.70 38.94 -17.35
C ASN A 252 -48.27 39.48 -17.19
N ARG A 253 -47.53 38.95 -16.21
CA ARG A 253 -46.17 39.39 -15.86
C ARG A 253 -45.15 39.27 -17.02
N TYR A 254 -45.33 38.27 -17.89
CA TYR A 254 -44.44 38.03 -19.02
C TYR A 254 -44.76 39.00 -20.16
N ASP A 255 -46.04 39.32 -20.38
CA ASP A 255 -46.47 40.35 -21.33
C ASP A 255 -46.06 41.76 -20.88
N THR A 256 -46.18 42.10 -19.58
CA THR A 256 -45.65 43.37 -19.06
C THR A 256 -44.13 43.46 -19.24
N SER A 257 -43.40 42.36 -18.99
CA SER A 257 -41.94 42.30 -19.20
C SER A 257 -41.57 42.52 -20.67
N ARG A 258 -42.32 41.92 -21.61
CA ARG A 258 -42.19 42.18 -23.04
C ARG A 258 -42.50 43.64 -23.40
N ALA A 259 -43.61 44.21 -22.92
CA ALA A 259 -43.99 45.58 -23.25
C ALA A 259 -42.96 46.62 -22.74
N LEU A 260 -42.35 46.34 -21.58
CA LEU A 260 -41.22 47.11 -21.07
C LEU A 260 -39.97 46.98 -21.93
N ALA A 261 -39.70 45.77 -22.44
CA ALA A 261 -38.61 45.54 -23.38
C ALA A 261 -38.80 46.38 -24.65
N ASP A 262 -40.00 46.37 -25.24
CA ASP A 262 -40.35 47.21 -26.39
C ASP A 262 -40.18 48.70 -26.09
N TYR A 263 -40.68 49.15 -24.93
CA TYR A 263 -40.51 50.54 -24.47
C TYR A 263 -39.04 50.93 -24.36
N MET A 264 -38.23 50.13 -23.65
CA MET A 264 -36.80 50.39 -23.46
C MET A 264 -36.03 50.37 -24.78
N TYR A 265 -36.33 49.42 -25.67
CA TYR A 265 -35.68 49.30 -26.98
C TYR A 265 -35.97 50.53 -27.87
N ALA A 266 -37.20 51.05 -27.83
CA ALA A 266 -37.57 52.26 -28.55
C ALA A 266 -36.88 53.53 -28.01
N HIS A 267 -36.59 53.59 -26.70
CA HIS A 267 -35.98 54.77 -26.06
C HIS A 267 -34.45 54.70 -25.97
N ASN A 268 -33.85 53.51 -26.13
CA ASN A 268 -32.42 53.29 -26.10
C ASN A 268 -32.02 52.21 -27.12
N ALA A 269 -31.67 52.64 -28.34
CA ALA A 269 -31.36 51.75 -29.48
C ALA A 269 -30.04 50.96 -29.35
N ALA A 270 -29.37 50.99 -28.19
CA ALA A 270 -28.04 50.39 -27.98
C ALA A 270 -28.06 49.13 -27.11
N VAL A 271 -29.23 48.53 -26.81
CA VAL A 271 -29.32 47.27 -26.06
C VAL A 271 -28.47 46.21 -26.74
N ASN A 272 -27.41 45.76 -26.08
CA ASN A 272 -26.42 44.84 -26.65
C ASN A 272 -26.19 43.61 -25.77
N ASN A 273 -27.00 43.42 -24.74
CA ASN A 273 -27.02 42.25 -23.87
C ASN A 273 -28.48 41.98 -23.42
N SER A 274 -28.78 40.77 -22.97
CA SER A 274 -30.11 40.40 -22.45
C SER A 274 -29.98 39.62 -21.14
N VAL A 275 -30.90 39.84 -20.19
CA VAL A 275 -30.95 39.10 -18.93
C VAL A 275 -32.31 38.43 -18.80
N PHE A 276 -32.34 37.11 -18.64
CA PHE A 276 -33.56 36.35 -18.40
C PHE A 276 -33.61 35.83 -16.97
N ALA A 277 -34.77 35.92 -16.34
CA ALA A 277 -35.01 35.36 -15.02
C ALA A 277 -36.42 34.74 -14.95
N THR A 278 -36.67 33.93 -13.92
CA THR A 278 -38.02 33.41 -13.71
C THR A 278 -38.99 34.51 -13.31
N GLY A 279 -40.21 34.45 -13.83
CA GLY A 279 -41.31 35.29 -13.34
C GLY A 279 -41.95 34.74 -12.07
N GLU A 280 -41.69 33.48 -11.69
CA GLU A 280 -42.37 32.80 -10.58
C GLU A 280 -41.77 33.13 -9.19
N ASN A 281 -40.56 33.69 -9.15
CA ASN A 281 -39.87 34.06 -7.91
C ASN A 281 -39.00 35.32 -8.13
N PHE A 282 -38.62 36.01 -7.05
CA PHE A 282 -38.02 37.35 -7.11
C PHE A 282 -36.48 37.47 -6.97
N PRO A 283 -35.76 36.63 -6.19
CA PRO A 283 -34.38 36.97 -5.78
C PRO A 283 -33.39 37.11 -6.93
N ASP A 284 -33.49 36.23 -7.94
CA ASP A 284 -32.55 36.19 -9.05
C ASP A 284 -32.69 37.43 -9.94
N ALA A 285 -33.92 37.84 -10.28
CA ALA A 285 -34.20 39.07 -11.02
C ALA A 285 -33.87 40.33 -10.22
N LEU A 286 -34.08 40.32 -8.89
CA LEU A 286 -33.73 41.44 -8.02
C LEU A 286 -32.21 41.70 -7.99
N ALA A 287 -31.40 40.65 -7.83
CA ALA A 287 -29.95 40.76 -7.94
C ALA A 287 -29.50 41.03 -9.38
N GLY A 288 -30.27 40.53 -10.36
CA GLY A 288 -30.02 40.68 -11.79
C GLY A 288 -30.30 42.05 -12.37
N GLY A 289 -31.15 42.87 -11.74
CA GLY A 289 -31.47 44.23 -12.20
C GLY A 289 -30.24 45.12 -12.37
N PRO A 290 -29.37 45.24 -11.34
CA PRO A 290 -28.07 45.90 -11.46
C PRO A 290 -27.14 45.35 -12.54
N LEU A 291 -27.03 44.02 -12.68
CA LEU A 291 -26.31 43.37 -13.78
C LEU A 291 -26.86 43.84 -15.13
N ALA A 292 -28.18 43.82 -15.30
CA ALA A 292 -28.83 44.22 -16.53
C ALA A 292 -28.59 45.71 -16.82
N GLY A 293 -28.85 46.59 -15.86
CA GLY A 293 -28.66 48.03 -16.01
C GLY A 293 -27.21 48.42 -16.30
N ARG A 294 -26.22 47.76 -15.66
CA ARG A 294 -24.79 48.02 -15.92
C ARG A 294 -24.32 47.49 -17.27
N SER A 295 -24.86 46.35 -17.72
CA SER A 295 -24.49 45.72 -18.99
C SER A 295 -25.31 46.22 -20.18
N ASN A 296 -26.11 47.28 -20.02
CA ASN A 296 -27.02 47.79 -21.05
C ASN A 296 -27.96 46.69 -21.59
N ALA A 297 -28.46 45.88 -20.67
CA ALA A 297 -29.44 44.83 -20.89
C ALA A 297 -30.77 45.16 -20.21
N MET A 298 -31.77 44.38 -20.57
CA MET A 298 -33.11 44.40 -19.97
C MET A 298 -33.32 43.12 -19.15
N VAL A 299 -34.17 43.21 -18.13
CA VAL A 299 -34.63 42.04 -17.37
C VAL A 299 -35.91 41.51 -18.00
N LEU A 300 -35.79 40.36 -18.64
CA LEU A 300 -36.86 39.63 -19.30
C LEU A 300 -37.31 38.47 -18.41
N LEU A 301 -38.57 38.45 -18.01
CA LEU A 301 -39.12 37.36 -17.22
C LEU A 301 -39.58 36.25 -18.15
N ALA A 302 -39.22 35.00 -17.89
CA ALA A 302 -39.64 33.84 -18.68
C ALA A 302 -39.91 32.62 -17.78
N ASN A 303 -40.83 31.74 -18.21
CA ASN A 303 -41.13 30.49 -17.50
C ASN A 303 -41.26 29.28 -18.44
N THR A 304 -41.66 29.55 -19.69
CA THR A 304 -41.84 28.55 -20.73
C THR A 304 -41.15 29.00 -22.02
N PRO A 305 -40.83 28.08 -22.95
CA PRO A 305 -40.34 28.42 -24.29
C PRO A 305 -41.19 29.46 -25.03
N ASP A 306 -42.50 29.43 -24.81
CA ASP A 306 -43.47 30.30 -25.49
C ASP A 306 -43.73 31.62 -24.73
N SER A 307 -42.99 31.91 -23.65
CA SER A 307 -43.19 33.15 -22.90
C SER A 307 -43.01 34.37 -23.83
N PRO A 308 -43.88 35.41 -23.74
CA PRO A 308 -43.83 36.59 -24.61
C PRO A 308 -42.45 37.26 -24.71
N SER A 309 -41.68 37.26 -23.62
CA SER A 309 -40.31 37.77 -23.54
C SER A 309 -39.28 36.93 -24.31
N VAL A 310 -39.50 35.62 -24.46
CA VAL A 310 -38.68 34.74 -25.31
C VAL A 310 -39.01 34.99 -26.77
N GLN A 311 -40.29 35.20 -27.11
CA GLN A 311 -40.68 35.63 -28.46
C GLN A 311 -40.07 36.99 -28.82
N TRP A 312 -40.06 37.93 -27.87
CA TRP A 312 -39.41 39.22 -28.04
C TRP A 312 -37.93 39.07 -28.40
N ALA A 313 -37.25 38.10 -27.77
CA ALA A 313 -35.86 37.78 -28.05
C ALA A 313 -35.63 37.32 -29.50
N HIS A 314 -36.54 36.51 -30.05
CA HIS A 314 -36.47 36.08 -31.46
C HIS A 314 -36.62 37.27 -32.43
N GLU A 315 -37.39 38.28 -32.05
CA GLU A 315 -37.64 39.46 -32.87
C GLU A 315 -36.50 40.49 -32.78
N HIS A 316 -35.74 40.51 -31.68
CA HIS A 316 -34.77 41.55 -31.35
C HIS A 316 -33.37 41.01 -31.01
N SER A 317 -32.97 39.86 -31.57
CA SER A 317 -31.69 39.21 -31.28
C SER A 317 -30.46 39.86 -31.94
N SER A 318 -30.67 40.70 -32.95
CA SER A 318 -29.59 41.36 -33.68
C SER A 318 -28.83 42.36 -32.80
N GLY A 319 -27.51 42.22 -32.72
CA GLY A 319 -26.64 43.15 -31.96
C GLY A 319 -26.47 42.80 -30.47
N VAL A 320 -27.07 41.70 -30.00
CA VAL A 320 -26.85 41.16 -28.65
C VAL A 320 -25.55 40.36 -28.60
N ASN A 321 -24.65 40.73 -27.69
CA ASN A 321 -23.34 40.08 -27.50
C ASN A 321 -23.39 38.97 -26.45
N ARG A 322 -24.18 39.17 -25.38
CA ARG A 322 -24.30 38.21 -24.27
C ARG A 322 -25.72 38.13 -23.76
N VAL A 323 -26.10 36.92 -23.35
CA VAL A 323 -27.39 36.62 -22.73
C VAL A 323 -27.11 35.97 -21.38
N TYR A 324 -27.63 36.51 -20.30
CA TYR A 324 -27.51 35.93 -18.97
C TYR A 324 -28.82 35.26 -18.56
N LEU A 325 -28.77 33.97 -18.25
CA LEU A 325 -29.87 33.22 -17.64
C LEU A 325 -29.66 33.18 -16.13
N LEU A 326 -30.53 33.83 -15.37
CA LEU A 326 -30.41 33.93 -13.92
C LEU A 326 -31.20 32.81 -13.24
N GLY A 327 -30.52 32.10 -12.34
CA GLY A 327 -31.08 30.99 -11.59
C GLY A 327 -30.87 29.63 -12.26
N GLY A 328 -31.01 28.57 -11.47
CA GLY A 328 -30.85 27.19 -11.91
C GLY A 328 -32.00 26.69 -12.80
N ALA A 329 -31.98 25.40 -13.14
CA ALA A 329 -33.02 24.78 -13.97
C ALA A 329 -34.42 24.76 -13.32
N SER A 330 -34.52 24.99 -12.00
CA SER A 330 -35.80 25.18 -11.31
C SER A 330 -36.39 26.58 -11.51
N ALA A 331 -35.57 27.58 -11.83
CA ALA A 331 -36.00 28.95 -12.11
C ALA A 331 -36.27 29.12 -13.61
N VAL A 332 -35.23 28.89 -14.44
CA VAL A 332 -35.34 28.89 -15.90
C VAL A 332 -35.00 27.48 -16.38
N ASN A 333 -36.03 26.68 -16.61
CA ASN A 333 -35.88 25.27 -17.01
C ASN A 333 -35.13 25.10 -18.33
N ARG A 334 -34.66 23.88 -18.59
CA ARG A 334 -33.84 23.57 -19.77
C ARG A 334 -34.54 23.95 -21.07
N ALA A 335 -35.81 23.59 -21.23
CA ALA A 335 -36.56 23.90 -22.46
C ALA A 335 -36.64 25.42 -22.71
N THR A 336 -36.91 26.21 -21.68
CA THR A 336 -36.97 27.69 -21.78
C THR A 336 -35.59 28.28 -22.05
N ALA A 337 -34.56 27.77 -21.39
CA ALA A 337 -33.18 28.20 -21.60
C ALA A 337 -32.69 27.90 -23.01
N ASP A 338 -33.02 26.73 -23.54
CA ASP A 338 -32.68 26.32 -24.92
C ASP A 338 -33.45 27.19 -25.92
N ALA A 339 -34.73 27.51 -25.66
CA ALA A 339 -35.50 28.44 -26.49
C ALA A 339 -34.89 29.84 -26.52
N VAL A 340 -34.47 30.36 -25.36
CA VAL A 340 -33.72 31.63 -25.28
C VAL A 340 -32.41 31.52 -26.05
N ALA A 341 -31.64 30.44 -25.89
CA ALA A 341 -30.37 30.28 -26.60
C ALA A 341 -30.55 30.25 -28.12
N ASN A 342 -31.56 29.52 -28.59
CA ASN A 342 -31.95 29.47 -30.00
C ASN A 342 -32.34 30.85 -30.54
N ALA A 343 -33.03 31.68 -29.75
CA ALA A 343 -33.41 33.04 -30.16
C ALA A 343 -32.21 33.91 -30.52
N PHE A 344 -31.06 33.70 -29.86
CA PHE A 344 -29.83 34.46 -30.08
C PHE A 344 -28.76 33.71 -30.90
N GLY A 345 -29.14 32.61 -31.57
CA GLY A 345 -28.23 31.80 -32.38
C GLY A 345 -27.12 31.10 -31.58
N GLY A 346 -27.30 30.94 -30.27
CA GLY A 346 -26.37 30.22 -29.41
C GLY A 346 -26.65 28.73 -29.41
N GLU A 347 -25.71 27.90 -29.89
CA GLU A 347 -25.85 26.44 -29.87
C GLU A 347 -25.67 25.82 -28.47
N HIS A 348 -25.02 26.54 -27.54
CA HIS A 348 -24.63 26.02 -26.23
C HIS A 348 -24.76 27.05 -25.10
N ILE A 349 -25.40 26.63 -24.00
CA ILE A 349 -25.46 27.40 -22.75
C ILE A 349 -24.21 27.12 -21.91
N ILE A 350 -23.49 28.17 -21.54
CA ILE A 350 -22.33 28.12 -20.64
C ILE A 350 -22.85 28.12 -19.20
N ASP A 351 -22.88 26.96 -18.55
CA ASP A 351 -23.25 26.83 -17.13
C ASP A 351 -21.99 26.87 -16.24
N ILE A 352 -21.70 28.07 -15.72
CA ILE A 352 -20.51 28.32 -14.91
C ILE A 352 -20.50 27.46 -13.65
N ASP A 353 -21.66 27.18 -13.09
CA ASP A 353 -21.78 26.46 -11.83
C ASP A 353 -21.53 24.96 -12.02
N ALA A 354 -22.05 24.40 -13.11
CA ALA A 354 -21.71 23.04 -13.53
C ALA A 354 -20.20 22.86 -13.77
N VAL A 355 -19.56 23.81 -14.46
CA VAL A 355 -18.12 23.73 -14.74
C VAL A 355 -17.29 23.94 -13.47
N SER A 356 -17.71 24.84 -12.58
CA SER A 356 -17.06 25.04 -11.27
C SER A 356 -17.11 23.78 -10.40
N ARG A 357 -18.27 23.10 -10.35
CA ARG A 357 -18.42 21.83 -9.64
C ARG A 357 -17.53 20.74 -10.23
N ARG A 358 -17.46 20.63 -11.56
CA ARG A 358 -16.55 19.69 -12.24
C ARG A 358 -15.10 19.93 -11.85
N LEU A 359 -14.65 21.19 -11.83
CA LEU A 359 -13.29 21.54 -11.42
C LEU A 359 -13.02 21.17 -9.96
N GLN A 360 -13.97 21.47 -9.06
CA GLN A 360 -13.82 21.11 -7.65
C GLN A 360 -13.75 19.59 -7.45
N SER A 361 -14.64 18.83 -8.08
CA SER A 361 -14.61 17.36 -8.03
C SER A 361 -13.31 16.77 -8.61
N ALA A 362 -12.78 17.37 -9.68
CA ALA A 362 -11.51 16.93 -10.25
C ALA A 362 -10.31 17.20 -9.30
N LYS A 363 -10.30 18.34 -8.60
CA LYS A 363 -9.28 18.64 -7.57
C LYS A 363 -9.32 17.62 -6.43
N GLU A 364 -10.52 17.30 -5.94
CA GLU A 364 -10.71 16.32 -4.88
C GLU A 364 -10.30 14.91 -5.33
N ALA A 365 -10.66 14.51 -6.56
CA ALA A 365 -10.26 13.23 -7.14
C ALA A 365 -8.74 13.12 -7.30
N GLN A 366 -8.09 14.20 -7.74
CA GLN A 366 -6.63 14.28 -7.89
C GLN A 366 -5.93 14.14 -6.53
N THR A 367 -6.38 14.88 -5.50
CA THR A 367 -5.83 14.76 -4.15
C THR A 367 -6.01 13.34 -3.58
N ALA A 368 -7.17 12.72 -3.81
CA ALA A 368 -7.41 11.34 -3.39
C ALA A 368 -6.53 10.33 -4.14
N ALA A 369 -6.27 10.54 -5.43
CA ALA A 369 -5.39 9.70 -6.24
C ALA A 369 -3.93 9.81 -5.79
N GLU A 370 -3.44 11.02 -5.50
CA GLU A 370 -2.09 11.24 -4.95
C GLU A 370 -1.89 10.51 -3.61
N ALA A 371 -2.86 10.61 -2.70
CA ALA A 371 -2.80 9.93 -1.41
C ALA A 371 -2.73 8.40 -1.56
N LYS A 372 -3.51 7.83 -2.51
CA LYS A 372 -3.47 6.40 -2.84
C LYS A 372 -2.14 5.99 -3.45
N GLN A 373 -1.59 6.79 -4.37
CA GLN A 373 -0.30 6.55 -5.00
C GLN A 373 0.83 6.51 -3.96
N LYS A 374 0.87 7.50 -3.07
CA LYS A 374 1.85 7.57 -1.98
C LYS A 374 1.79 6.35 -1.06
N SER A 375 0.57 5.91 -0.72
CA SER A 375 0.36 4.72 0.11
C SER A 375 0.82 3.44 -0.61
N ALA A 376 0.57 3.33 -1.92
CA ALA A 376 0.97 2.18 -2.72
C ALA A 376 2.50 2.08 -2.87
N VAL A 377 3.21 3.21 -3.06
CA VAL A 377 4.68 3.27 -3.07
C VAL A 377 5.27 2.76 -1.76
N GLN A 378 4.72 3.18 -0.61
CA GLN A 378 5.18 2.70 0.69
C GLN A 378 4.93 1.20 0.88
N ALA A 379 3.77 0.71 0.42
CA ALA A 379 3.44 -0.72 0.49
C ALA A 379 4.38 -1.58 -0.37
N GLU A 380 4.72 -1.12 -1.58
CA GLU A 380 5.69 -1.80 -2.45
C GLU A 380 7.07 -1.86 -1.79
N ALA A 381 7.58 -0.72 -1.27
CA ALA A 381 8.87 -0.68 -0.60
C ALA A 381 8.95 -1.65 0.59
N LYS A 382 7.88 -1.73 1.39
CA LYS A 382 7.78 -2.67 2.51
C LYS A 382 7.77 -4.13 2.04
N ALA A 383 7.00 -4.44 1.01
CA ALA A 383 6.91 -5.79 0.47
C ALA A 383 8.25 -6.26 -0.12
N LYS A 384 8.97 -5.37 -0.80
CA LYS A 384 10.32 -5.62 -1.31
C LYS A 384 11.33 -5.90 -0.20
N ALA A 385 11.34 -5.09 0.85
CA ALA A 385 12.23 -5.30 2.00
C ALA A 385 11.96 -6.62 2.73
N ASP A 386 10.69 -7.03 2.86
CA ASP A 386 10.33 -8.35 3.39
C ASP A 386 10.86 -9.47 2.48
N ALA A 387 10.68 -9.34 1.17
CA ALA A 387 11.14 -10.34 0.20
C ALA A 387 12.68 -10.50 0.21
N ASP A 388 13.43 -9.40 0.35
CA ASP A 388 14.89 -9.42 0.45
C ASP A 388 15.37 -10.06 1.77
N THR A 389 14.64 -9.82 2.86
CA THR A 389 14.88 -10.48 4.14
C THR A 389 14.64 -11.99 4.02
N LYS A 390 13.52 -12.39 3.42
CA LYS A 390 13.19 -13.81 3.20
C LYS A 390 14.14 -14.49 2.23
N GLN A 391 14.72 -13.76 1.27
CA GLN A 391 15.75 -14.29 0.39
C GLN A 391 16.99 -14.66 1.20
N SER A 392 17.45 -13.75 2.07
CA SER A 392 18.61 -13.97 2.92
C SER A 392 18.39 -15.14 3.91
N GLU A 393 17.18 -15.24 4.49
CA GLU A 393 16.80 -16.37 5.35
C GLU A 393 16.83 -17.71 4.59
N ALA A 394 16.29 -17.75 3.36
CA ALA A 394 16.30 -18.93 2.51
C ALA A 394 17.72 -19.35 2.13
N ASP A 395 18.57 -18.41 1.69
CA ASP A 395 19.95 -18.69 1.31
C ASP A 395 20.77 -19.25 2.49
N ASN A 396 20.59 -18.67 3.68
CA ASN A 396 21.22 -19.15 4.91
C ASN A 396 20.73 -20.56 5.29
N ALA A 397 19.44 -20.83 5.15
CA ALA A 397 18.87 -22.15 5.46
C ALA A 397 19.35 -23.23 4.47
N VAL A 398 19.44 -22.91 3.18
CA VAL A 398 20.03 -23.79 2.15
C VAL A 398 21.48 -24.10 2.48
N ARG A 399 22.28 -23.08 2.83
CA ARG A 399 23.68 -23.27 3.22
C ARG A 399 23.82 -24.15 4.47
N ALA A 400 22.98 -23.93 5.48
CA ALA A 400 22.96 -24.76 6.68
C ALA A 400 22.61 -26.23 6.38
N TYR A 401 21.65 -26.46 5.47
CA TYR A 401 21.30 -27.80 5.01
C TYR A 401 22.45 -28.48 4.25
N GLN A 402 23.15 -27.77 3.37
CA GLN A 402 24.31 -28.29 2.65
C GLN A 402 25.44 -28.70 3.61
N ILE A 403 25.75 -27.86 4.59
CA ILE A 403 26.77 -28.15 5.62
C ILE A 403 26.37 -29.37 6.43
N ALA A 404 25.13 -29.44 6.92
CA ALA A 404 24.65 -30.55 7.72
C ALA A 404 24.61 -31.87 6.91
N SER A 405 24.26 -31.80 5.63
CA SER A 405 24.24 -32.96 4.73
C SER A 405 25.65 -33.48 4.44
N ALA A 406 26.61 -32.59 4.20
CA ALA A 406 28.01 -32.96 4.04
C ALA A 406 28.58 -33.61 5.31
N ASP A 407 28.25 -33.05 6.48
CA ASP A 407 28.64 -33.60 7.78
C ASP A 407 28.05 -35.01 8.03
N ALA A 408 26.77 -35.19 7.70
CA ALA A 408 26.11 -36.49 7.79
C ALA A 408 26.72 -37.52 6.83
N ALA A 409 27.08 -37.10 5.60
CA ALA A 409 27.75 -37.97 4.62
C ALA A 409 29.13 -38.40 5.12
N ALA A 410 29.94 -37.47 5.63
CA ALA A 410 31.26 -37.77 6.20
C ALA A 410 31.15 -38.73 7.40
N LYS A 411 30.19 -38.51 8.29
CA LYS A 411 29.94 -39.39 9.45
C LYS A 411 29.36 -40.74 9.04
N LYS A 412 28.62 -40.82 7.93
CA LYS A 412 28.20 -42.11 7.36
C LYS A 412 29.42 -42.92 6.91
N THR A 413 30.34 -42.31 6.16
CA THR A 413 31.59 -42.96 5.76
C THR A 413 32.38 -43.43 6.98
N ALA A 414 32.47 -42.61 8.04
CA ALA A 414 33.14 -43.01 9.28
C ALA A 414 32.42 -44.19 9.98
N ALA A 415 31.08 -44.21 10.00
CA ALA A 415 30.31 -45.31 10.56
C ALA A 415 30.44 -46.61 9.74
N ASP A 416 30.43 -46.52 8.40
CA ASP A 416 30.64 -47.65 7.51
C ASP A 416 32.07 -48.23 7.71
N ASN A 417 33.07 -47.36 7.82
CA ASN A 417 34.45 -47.76 8.13
C ASN A 417 34.55 -48.40 9.51
N ALA A 418 33.85 -47.87 10.52
CA ALA A 418 33.85 -48.44 11.86
C ALA A 418 33.24 -49.85 11.87
N THR A 419 32.15 -50.10 11.13
CA THR A 419 31.61 -51.46 10.95
C THR A 419 32.64 -52.37 10.29
N SER A 420 33.30 -51.92 9.22
CA SER A 420 34.36 -52.71 8.57
C SER A 420 35.54 -53.01 9.50
N GLN A 421 35.93 -52.07 10.36
CA GLN A 421 37.01 -52.24 11.33
C GLN A 421 36.61 -53.12 12.52
N TRP A 422 35.33 -53.12 12.90
CA TRP A 422 34.75 -54.06 13.85
C TRP A 422 34.83 -55.49 13.32
N ASP A 423 34.40 -55.70 12.08
CA ASP A 423 34.38 -57.03 11.44
C ASP A 423 35.78 -57.63 11.26
N LYS A 424 36.85 -56.80 11.26
CA LYS A 424 38.24 -57.25 11.23
C LYS A 424 38.79 -57.70 12.59
N GLY A 425 38.05 -57.47 13.69
CA GLY A 425 38.49 -57.85 15.03
C GLY A 425 39.87 -57.26 15.40
N GLY A 426 40.72 -58.08 16.00
CA GLY A 426 42.09 -57.71 16.37
C GLY A 426 42.97 -57.24 15.22
N ARG A 427 42.75 -57.74 13.99
CA ARG A 427 43.48 -57.24 12.81
C ARG A 427 43.17 -55.77 12.54
N GLY A 428 41.91 -55.35 12.71
CA GLY A 428 41.53 -53.95 12.56
C GLY A 428 42.17 -53.05 13.61
N PHE A 429 42.31 -53.54 14.84
CA PHE A 429 43.06 -52.86 15.90
C PHE A 429 44.53 -52.69 15.53
N TYR A 430 45.19 -53.73 15.02
CA TYR A 430 46.57 -53.67 14.56
C TYR A 430 46.77 -52.71 13.39
N GLU A 431 45.89 -52.75 12.38
CA GLU A 431 45.88 -51.80 11.27
C GLU A 431 45.74 -50.35 11.75
N THR A 432 44.83 -50.10 12.68
CA THR A 432 44.49 -48.74 13.15
C THR A 432 45.65 -48.07 13.88
N TYR A 433 46.39 -48.84 14.69
CA TYR A 433 47.51 -48.31 15.48
C TYR A 433 48.89 -48.58 14.85
N GLY A 434 48.93 -49.22 13.68
CA GLY A 434 50.18 -49.44 12.94
C GLY A 434 51.08 -50.52 13.51
N TYR A 435 50.51 -51.54 14.17
CA TYR A 435 51.25 -52.70 14.68
C TYR A 435 51.59 -53.67 13.52
N ASN A 436 52.49 -53.22 12.63
CA ASN A 436 52.83 -53.94 11.40
C ASN A 436 53.48 -55.31 11.64
N ASP A 437 54.20 -55.48 12.74
CA ASP A 437 54.82 -56.77 13.08
C ASP A 437 53.75 -57.81 13.46
N ALA A 438 52.70 -57.40 14.18
CA ALA A 438 51.54 -58.23 14.49
C ALA A 438 50.75 -58.62 13.24
N LEU A 439 50.62 -57.70 12.28
CA LEU A 439 50.02 -58.00 10.97
C LEU A 439 50.91 -58.94 10.16
N GLY A 440 52.21 -58.66 10.13
CA GLY A 440 53.22 -59.42 9.41
C GLY A 440 53.38 -60.84 9.94
N PHE A 441 53.15 -61.08 11.23
CA PHE A 441 53.10 -62.42 11.81
C PHE A 441 52.16 -63.32 11.00
N PHE A 442 50.93 -62.88 10.70
CA PHE A 442 49.94 -63.71 10.01
C PHE A 442 50.26 -64.02 8.56
N ASP A 443 51.17 -63.26 7.96
CA ASP A 443 51.62 -63.44 6.58
C ASP A 443 53.05 -64.02 6.51
N SER A 444 53.66 -64.28 7.67
CA SER A 444 55.03 -64.80 7.76
C SER A 444 55.13 -66.28 7.36
N ASP A 445 56.36 -66.69 7.04
CA ASP A 445 56.76 -68.09 6.90
C ASP A 445 57.11 -68.73 8.25
N SER A 446 56.65 -68.15 9.36
CA SER A 446 56.68 -68.89 10.62
C SER A 446 55.80 -70.12 10.50
N TRP A 447 56.15 -71.16 11.26
CA TRP A 447 55.39 -72.40 11.23
C TRP A 447 53.95 -72.17 11.74
N GLU A 448 53.84 -71.40 12.81
CA GLU A 448 52.62 -70.97 13.48
C GLU A 448 51.65 -70.30 12.52
N SER A 449 52.20 -69.38 11.75
CA SER A 449 51.44 -68.62 10.78
C SER A 449 50.93 -69.50 9.64
N ARG A 450 51.74 -70.43 9.13
CA ARG A 450 51.30 -71.41 8.11
C ARG A 450 50.15 -72.29 8.61
N GLN A 451 50.26 -72.86 9.80
CA GLN A 451 49.20 -73.70 10.37
C GLN A 451 47.90 -72.96 10.58
N TYR A 452 48.01 -71.74 11.10
CA TYR A 452 46.85 -70.89 11.27
C TYR A 452 46.19 -70.58 9.91
N ARG A 453 46.97 -70.19 8.89
CA ARG A 453 46.44 -69.92 7.55
C ARG A 453 45.80 -71.13 6.88
N GLU A 454 46.42 -72.31 7.00
CA GLU A 454 45.88 -73.57 6.47
C GLU A 454 44.53 -73.92 7.13
N ALA A 455 44.47 -73.86 8.46
CA ALA A 455 43.23 -74.11 9.19
C ALA A 455 42.13 -73.07 8.88
N VAL A 456 42.50 -71.81 8.60
CA VAL A 456 41.54 -70.81 8.09
C VAL A 456 41.08 -71.14 6.66
N ALA A 457 41.99 -71.53 5.77
CA ALA A 457 41.68 -71.86 4.37
C ALA A 457 40.77 -73.10 4.24
N GLU A 458 40.93 -74.06 5.15
CA GLU A 458 40.08 -75.26 5.25
C GLU A 458 38.73 -75.00 5.92
N GLY A 459 38.50 -73.78 6.45
CA GLY A 459 37.25 -73.37 7.10
C GLY A 459 37.09 -73.88 8.54
N ASN A 460 38.17 -74.41 9.11
CA ASN A 460 38.27 -75.01 10.43
C ASN A 460 38.41 -73.96 11.54
N ILE A 461 39.17 -72.91 11.27
CA ILE A 461 39.19 -71.67 12.05
C ILE A 461 38.45 -70.61 11.27
N ARG A 462 37.56 -69.89 11.95
CA ARG A 462 36.83 -68.76 11.39
C ARG A 462 37.15 -67.53 12.22
N PRO A 463 38.08 -66.67 11.78
CA PRO A 463 38.54 -65.52 12.57
C PRO A 463 37.41 -64.54 12.93
N ASN A 464 36.33 -64.55 12.14
CA ASN A 464 35.18 -63.68 12.34
C ASN A 464 34.05 -64.36 13.15
N ASP A 465 34.20 -65.62 13.54
CA ASP A 465 33.21 -66.28 14.39
C ASP A 465 33.25 -65.73 15.81
N SER A 466 32.09 -65.69 16.46
CA SER A 466 31.92 -65.15 17.82
C SER A 466 32.78 -65.83 18.89
N GLY A 467 33.36 -66.98 18.59
CA GLY A 467 34.25 -67.73 19.47
C GLY A 467 35.75 -67.45 19.26
N SER A 468 36.14 -66.84 18.14
CA SER A 468 37.55 -66.62 17.82
C SER A 468 38.21 -65.59 18.75
N SER A 469 39.46 -65.81 19.11
CA SER A 469 40.32 -64.84 19.84
C SER A 469 40.56 -63.52 19.12
N TYR A 470 40.17 -63.42 17.84
CA TYR A 470 40.20 -62.19 17.08
C TYR A 470 39.06 -61.24 17.44
N GLN A 471 38.00 -61.72 18.10
CA GLN A 471 36.95 -60.83 18.55
C GLN A 471 37.52 -59.83 19.56
N LEU A 472 37.19 -58.54 19.37
CA LEU A 472 37.70 -57.45 20.23
C LEU A 472 37.30 -57.67 21.69
N GLU A 473 36.12 -58.24 21.93
CA GLU A 473 35.66 -58.69 23.24
C GLU A 473 36.63 -59.67 23.91
N HIS A 474 37.21 -60.60 23.15
CA HIS A 474 38.14 -61.59 23.71
C HIS A 474 39.53 -61.04 23.97
N MET A 475 39.97 -60.08 23.15
CA MET A 475 41.17 -59.29 23.44
C MET A 475 41.03 -58.54 24.77
N VAL A 476 39.83 -58.02 25.09
CA VAL A 476 39.53 -57.42 26.40
C VAL A 476 39.54 -58.48 27.51
N GLN A 477 38.97 -59.66 27.28
CA GLN A 477 38.93 -60.76 28.25
C GLN A 477 40.33 -61.32 28.60
N ALA A 478 41.33 -61.15 27.75
CA ALA A 478 42.72 -61.56 28.03
C ALA A 478 43.43 -60.65 29.05
N ILE A 479 43.00 -59.39 29.18
CA ILE A 479 43.69 -58.35 29.97
C ILE A 479 43.80 -58.68 31.47
N PRO A 480 42.75 -59.19 32.16
CA PRO A 480 42.85 -59.56 33.57
C PRO A 480 43.97 -60.56 33.84
N THR A 481 44.14 -61.56 32.97
CA THR A 481 45.22 -62.55 33.06
C THR A 481 46.59 -61.88 32.95
N LEU A 482 46.79 -61.00 31.96
CA LEU A 482 48.04 -60.26 31.78
C LEU A 482 48.38 -59.39 33.01
N LYS A 483 47.37 -58.68 33.55
CA LYS A 483 47.53 -57.87 34.76
C LYS A 483 47.92 -58.73 35.96
N LYS A 484 47.28 -59.88 36.12
CA LYS A 484 47.51 -60.78 37.25
C LYS A 484 48.90 -61.41 37.22
N VAL A 485 49.42 -61.75 36.03
CA VAL A 485 50.83 -62.14 35.85
C VAL A 485 51.77 -61.02 36.31
N ASN A 486 51.52 -59.77 35.90
CA ASN A 486 52.33 -58.63 36.34
C ASN A 486 52.19 -58.33 37.84
N GLU A 487 51.01 -58.57 38.45
CA GLU A 487 50.81 -58.47 39.90
C GLU A 487 51.68 -59.50 40.65
N ILE A 488 51.70 -60.75 40.19
CA ILE A 488 52.53 -61.82 40.74
C ILE A 488 54.02 -61.45 40.63
N ARG A 489 54.48 -61.04 39.44
CA ARG A 489 55.87 -60.62 39.20
C ARG A 489 56.29 -59.46 40.10
N LYS A 490 55.42 -58.48 40.27
CA LYS A 490 55.65 -57.37 41.20
C LYS A 490 55.82 -57.86 42.64
N GLY A 491 54.99 -58.80 43.09
CA GLY A 491 55.11 -59.42 44.41
C GLY A 491 56.43 -60.18 44.63
N LEU A 492 57.06 -60.65 43.54
CA LEU A 492 58.36 -61.32 43.52
C LEU A 492 59.56 -60.38 43.38
N GLY A 493 59.33 -59.07 43.20
CA GLY A 493 60.40 -58.10 42.92
C GLY A 493 60.95 -58.15 41.48
N LEU A 494 60.21 -58.77 40.55
CA LEU A 494 60.55 -58.83 39.13
C LEU A 494 59.99 -57.61 38.37
N ASN A 495 60.61 -57.33 37.22
CA ASN A 495 60.14 -56.26 36.31
C ASN A 495 58.77 -56.61 35.71
N GLU A 496 57.95 -55.58 35.52
CA GLU A 496 56.70 -55.66 34.76
C GLU A 496 56.98 -56.05 33.30
N LEU A 497 56.23 -57.02 32.78
CA LEU A 497 56.26 -57.36 31.36
C LEU A 497 55.46 -56.35 30.55
N LYS A 498 56.01 -55.92 29.42
CA LYS A 498 55.32 -55.06 28.44
C LYS A 498 54.43 -55.90 27.54
N TRP A 499 53.24 -55.39 27.25
CA TRP A 499 52.37 -55.98 26.24
C TRP A 499 53.00 -55.82 24.86
N SER A 500 53.02 -56.91 24.07
CA SER A 500 53.49 -56.95 22.69
C SER A 500 52.33 -57.30 21.75
N ALA A 501 52.17 -56.50 20.70
CA ALA A 501 51.18 -56.77 19.65
C ALA A 501 51.51 -58.05 18.88
N TYR A 502 52.80 -58.30 18.61
CA TYR A 502 53.29 -59.50 17.92
C TYR A 502 52.98 -60.76 18.73
N GLU A 503 53.33 -60.76 20.02
CA GLU A 503 53.05 -61.89 20.92
C GLU A 503 51.54 -62.11 21.10
N THR A 504 50.74 -61.05 21.06
CA THR A 504 49.28 -61.15 21.14
C THR A 504 48.70 -61.76 19.86
N ALA A 505 49.17 -61.33 18.69
CA ALA A 505 48.77 -61.89 17.40
C ALA A 505 49.12 -63.39 17.30
N MET A 506 50.31 -63.76 17.77
CA MET A 506 50.74 -65.15 17.84
C MET A 506 49.90 -65.95 18.85
N ALA A 507 49.65 -65.42 20.05
CA ALA A 507 48.77 -66.01 21.03
C ALA A 507 47.34 -66.23 20.49
N GLN A 508 46.80 -65.29 19.69
CA GLN A 508 45.49 -65.40 19.04
C GLN A 508 45.45 -66.55 18.03
N ALA A 509 46.43 -66.62 17.14
CA ALA A 509 46.53 -67.73 16.19
C ALA A 509 46.60 -69.10 16.90
N CYS A 510 47.39 -69.18 17.97
CA CYS A 510 47.52 -70.40 18.77
C CYS A 510 46.24 -70.73 19.55
N ALA A 511 45.53 -69.74 20.09
CA ALA A 511 44.28 -69.94 20.84
C ALA A 511 43.16 -70.46 19.94
N ASP A 512 43.06 -69.91 18.72
CA ASP A 512 42.09 -70.35 17.71
C ASP A 512 42.42 -71.73 17.15
N TYR A 513 43.68 -72.01 16.85
CA TYR A 513 44.10 -73.32 16.32
C TYR A 513 43.84 -74.45 17.31
N ASN A 514 44.03 -74.18 18.61
CA ASN A 514 43.71 -75.14 19.67
C ASN A 514 42.25 -75.57 19.70
N ILE A 515 41.31 -74.71 19.26
CA ILE A 515 39.88 -75.07 19.19
C ILE A 515 39.66 -76.16 18.12
N TYR A 516 40.48 -76.19 17.08
CA TYR A 516 40.33 -77.11 15.96
C TYR A 516 40.96 -78.49 16.19
N SER A 517 42.06 -78.59 16.95
CA SER A 517 42.76 -79.86 17.19
C SER A 517 43.00 -80.12 18.68
N PRO A 518 42.03 -80.70 19.41
CA PRO A 518 42.18 -81.01 20.84
C PRO A 518 43.20 -82.13 21.13
N TRP A 519 43.74 -82.79 20.09
CA TRP A 519 44.59 -83.99 20.22
C TRP A 519 46.00 -83.82 19.66
N THR A 520 46.33 -82.71 19.00
CA THR A 520 47.73 -82.36 18.74
C THR A 520 48.30 -81.69 19.99
N GLY A 521 48.90 -82.49 20.86
CA GLY A 521 49.76 -81.97 21.92
C GLY A 521 50.81 -81.02 21.35
N HIS A 522 51.11 -79.96 22.11
CA HIS A 522 52.24 -79.04 21.94
C HIS A 522 52.72 -78.80 20.51
N GLY A 523 51.93 -78.02 19.76
CA GLY A 523 52.30 -77.59 18.42
C GLY A 523 53.14 -76.31 18.33
N PHE A 524 53.74 -75.74 19.39
CA PHE A 524 54.53 -74.49 19.29
C PHE A 524 55.74 -74.51 20.23
N ASN A 525 56.97 -74.42 19.69
CA ASN A 525 58.23 -74.53 20.43
C ASN A 525 58.93 -73.17 20.62
N ASP A 526 59.82 -73.12 21.61
CA ASP A 526 60.76 -72.05 22.01
C ASP A 526 60.21 -70.89 22.89
N GLY A 527 59.26 -71.14 23.81
CA GLY A 527 58.95 -70.19 24.91
C GLY A 527 57.47 -69.80 25.07
N SER A 528 56.62 -70.18 24.11
CA SER A 528 55.17 -69.96 24.19
C SER A 528 54.44 -71.01 25.05
N GLN A 529 53.42 -70.61 25.82
CA GLN A 529 52.63 -71.52 26.67
C GLN A 529 51.17 -71.70 26.21
N ASN A 530 50.62 -72.89 26.48
CA ASN A 530 49.22 -73.26 26.26
C ASN A 530 48.47 -73.22 27.59
N MET A 531 47.42 -72.42 27.69
CA MET A 531 46.56 -72.45 28.88
C MET A 531 45.21 -73.10 28.56
N SER A 532 45.19 -74.42 28.62
CA SER A 532 43.98 -75.23 28.78
C SER A 532 44.49 -76.68 28.92
N THR A 533 44.39 -77.33 30.09
CA THR A 533 43.19 -77.58 30.90
C THR A 533 43.50 -77.57 32.42
N GLY A 534 42.51 -77.30 33.29
CA GLY A 534 42.55 -77.76 34.70
C GLY A 534 42.26 -76.77 35.84
N TYR A 535 42.34 -75.44 35.64
CA TYR A 535 42.11 -74.45 36.71
C TYR A 535 41.02 -73.43 36.36
N SER A 536 40.14 -73.14 37.33
CA SER A 536 39.10 -72.11 37.19
C SER A 536 39.68 -70.68 37.14
N GLU A 537 40.84 -70.47 37.74
CA GLU A 537 41.63 -69.23 37.71
C GLU A 537 43.05 -69.57 37.26
N PRO A 538 43.39 -69.42 35.97
CA PRO A 538 44.62 -69.99 35.40
C PRO A 538 45.90 -69.49 36.06
N THR A 539 45.97 -68.19 36.36
CA THR A 539 47.13 -67.58 37.06
C THR A 539 47.34 -68.11 38.47
N GLU A 540 46.27 -68.47 39.18
CA GLU A 540 46.37 -69.11 40.51
C GLU A 540 46.86 -70.54 40.39
N GLY A 541 46.38 -71.28 39.38
CA GLY A 541 46.89 -72.62 39.07
C GLY A 541 48.39 -72.64 38.77
N TRP A 542 48.85 -71.77 37.87
CA TRP A 542 50.26 -71.74 37.48
C TRP A 542 51.16 -71.22 38.58
N TYR A 543 50.76 -70.17 39.28
CA TYR A 543 51.66 -69.61 40.28
C TYR A 543 51.62 -70.36 41.60
N THR A 544 50.49 -70.94 41.99
CA THR A 544 50.37 -71.60 43.28
C THR A 544 50.65 -73.11 43.16
N GLU A 545 50.00 -73.79 42.23
CA GLU A 545 50.10 -75.26 42.15
C GLU A 545 51.37 -75.73 41.44
N GLU A 546 51.74 -75.12 40.31
CA GLU A 546 53.00 -75.48 39.65
C GLU A 546 54.22 -75.06 40.46
N LYS A 547 54.13 -73.93 41.17
CA LYS A 547 55.17 -73.55 42.14
C LYS A 547 55.32 -74.59 43.24
N ARG A 548 54.22 -75.17 43.73
CA ARG A 548 54.27 -76.23 44.74
C ARG A 548 55.03 -77.46 44.21
N ILE A 549 54.80 -77.81 42.94
CA ILE A 549 55.51 -78.90 42.26
C ILE A 549 56.99 -78.54 42.08
N TRP A 550 57.28 -77.32 41.62
CA TRP A 550 58.64 -76.80 41.46
C TRP A 550 59.43 -76.78 42.77
N ASP A 551 58.86 -76.21 43.83
CA ASP A 551 59.49 -76.16 45.15
C ASP A 551 59.77 -77.57 45.68
N ALA A 552 58.86 -78.52 45.46
CA ALA A 552 59.05 -79.92 45.83
C ALA A 552 60.14 -80.63 45.01
N ALA A 553 60.29 -80.27 43.73
CA ALA A 553 61.37 -80.76 42.87
C ALA A 553 62.73 -80.16 43.29
N VAL A 554 62.81 -78.84 43.51
CA VAL A 554 64.01 -78.12 43.98
C VAL A 554 64.46 -78.61 45.36
N ALA A 555 63.53 -78.95 46.25
CA ALA A 555 63.86 -79.53 47.55
C ALA A 555 64.56 -80.90 47.43
N LYS A 556 64.30 -81.64 46.35
CA LYS A 556 64.97 -82.92 46.05
C LYS A 556 66.27 -82.72 45.27
N ASP A 557 66.32 -81.73 44.38
CA ASP A 557 67.50 -81.36 43.60
C ASP A 557 67.62 -79.84 43.47
N SER A 558 68.45 -79.24 44.32
CA SER A 558 68.70 -77.79 44.31
C SER A 558 69.32 -77.27 43.02
N SER A 559 69.95 -78.13 42.20
CA SER A 559 70.56 -77.73 40.93
C SER A 559 69.53 -77.30 39.89
N LEU A 560 68.26 -77.70 40.07
CA LEU A 560 67.13 -77.29 39.24
C LEU A 560 66.93 -75.76 39.23
N THR A 561 67.38 -75.04 40.27
CA THR A 561 67.31 -73.57 40.31
C THR A 561 68.04 -72.89 39.14
N ARG A 562 69.01 -73.56 38.50
CA ARG A 562 69.68 -73.06 37.28
C ARG A 562 68.75 -72.84 36.09
N TYR A 563 67.56 -73.44 36.11
CA TYR A 563 66.56 -73.32 35.04
C TYR A 563 65.61 -72.12 35.23
N ILE A 564 65.69 -71.39 36.35
CA ILE A 564 65.01 -70.09 36.46
C ILE A 564 65.62 -69.14 35.43
N GLY A 565 64.80 -68.68 34.48
CA GLY A 565 65.25 -67.90 33.32
C GLY A 565 65.73 -68.71 32.12
N HIS A 566 65.65 -70.04 32.20
CA HIS A 566 66.05 -70.97 31.14
C HIS A 566 65.04 -72.13 31.03
N ALA A 567 63.74 -71.82 31.10
CA ALA A 567 62.67 -72.81 31.12
C ALA A 567 62.69 -73.74 29.88
N TYR A 568 63.07 -73.20 28.72
CA TYR A 568 63.29 -73.98 27.50
C TYR A 568 64.37 -75.05 27.67
N GLN A 569 65.48 -74.75 28.34
CA GLN A 569 66.51 -75.77 28.57
C GLN A 569 65.98 -76.89 29.47
N LEU A 570 65.06 -76.60 30.40
CA LEU A 570 64.39 -77.63 31.19
C LEU A 570 63.47 -78.49 30.32
N SER A 571 62.77 -77.94 29.32
CA SER A 571 61.93 -78.73 28.42
C SER A 571 62.74 -79.76 27.63
N GLN A 572 63.99 -79.43 27.31
CA GLN A 572 64.92 -80.33 26.62
C GLN A 572 65.53 -81.36 27.57
N ASP A 573 65.90 -80.94 28.79
CA ASP A 573 66.65 -81.77 29.74
C ASP A 573 65.74 -82.69 30.58
N ASN A 574 64.52 -82.24 30.89
CA ASN A 574 63.53 -82.96 31.70
C ASN A 574 62.11 -82.50 31.33
N PHE A 575 61.61 -83.02 30.22
CA PHE A 575 60.30 -82.68 29.68
C PHE A 575 59.16 -82.96 30.66
N ASP A 576 59.21 -84.06 31.41
CA ASP A 576 58.15 -84.43 32.35
C ASP A 576 57.99 -83.35 33.42
N LEU A 577 59.09 -82.91 34.05
CA LEU A 577 59.04 -81.83 35.03
C LEU A 577 58.63 -80.50 34.39
N TYR A 578 59.18 -80.16 33.22
CA TYR A 578 58.81 -78.94 32.49
C TYR A 578 57.31 -78.89 32.18
N SER A 579 56.71 -80.01 31.79
CA SER A 579 55.29 -80.11 31.47
C SER A 579 54.37 -79.82 32.68
N GLU A 580 54.89 -79.99 33.90
CA GLU A 580 54.16 -79.71 35.15
C GLU A 580 54.47 -78.32 35.76
N VAL A 581 55.59 -77.68 35.39
CA VAL A 581 56.07 -76.44 36.06
C VAL A 581 56.39 -75.27 35.13
N GLY A 582 56.18 -75.46 33.83
CA GLY A 582 56.57 -74.51 32.81
C GLY A 582 55.96 -73.13 33.05
N HIS A 583 54.66 -73.05 33.40
CA HIS A 583 53.96 -71.76 33.54
C HIS A 583 54.51 -70.96 34.70
N TYR A 584 54.74 -71.63 35.83
CA TYR A 584 55.46 -71.00 36.94
C TYR A 584 56.81 -70.44 36.50
N LEU A 585 57.64 -71.23 35.80
CA LEU A 585 58.98 -70.81 35.38
C LEU A 585 58.96 -69.61 34.43
N ASN A 586 57.99 -69.53 33.54
CA ASN A 586 57.82 -68.39 32.64
C ASN A 586 57.32 -67.13 33.36
N ILE A 587 56.48 -67.28 34.40
CA ILE A 587 56.03 -66.14 35.22
C ILE A 587 57.19 -65.57 36.03
N VAL A 588 58.10 -66.42 36.52
CA VAL A 588 59.22 -66.01 37.38
C VAL A 588 60.53 -65.75 36.62
N ASP A 589 60.51 -65.85 35.29
CA ASP A 589 61.69 -65.59 34.45
C ASP A 589 62.13 -64.11 34.56
N PRO A 590 63.36 -63.84 35.06
CA PRO A 590 63.86 -62.48 35.21
C PRO A 590 64.29 -61.82 33.89
N TYR A 591 64.45 -62.59 32.81
CA TYR A 591 64.93 -62.13 31.50
C TYR A 591 63.82 -61.85 30.50
N THR A 592 62.60 -62.32 30.74
CA THR A 592 61.43 -61.98 29.91
C THR A 592 61.11 -60.49 30.04
N THR A 593 60.92 -59.83 28.90
CA THR A 593 60.62 -58.39 28.81
C THR A 593 59.21 -58.10 28.33
N ASP A 594 58.65 -58.99 27.51
CA ASP A 594 57.38 -58.80 26.83
C ASP A 594 56.54 -60.05 26.79
N PHE A 595 55.24 -59.83 26.63
CA PHE A 595 54.26 -60.90 26.54
C PHE A 595 52.97 -60.49 25.83
N GLY A 596 52.26 -61.49 25.32
CA GLY A 596 50.96 -61.34 24.67
C GLY A 596 49.94 -62.30 25.25
N GLY A 597 48.66 -61.99 25.08
CA GLY A 597 47.56 -62.75 25.68
C GLY A 597 46.36 -62.89 24.75
N ALA A 598 45.78 -64.09 24.66
CA ALA A 598 44.57 -64.34 23.87
C ALA A 598 43.61 -65.28 24.59
N VAL A 599 42.32 -65.15 24.28
CA VAL A 599 41.24 -66.01 24.76
C VAL A 599 40.38 -66.42 23.56
N ALA A 600 40.05 -67.69 23.40
CA ALA A 600 39.09 -68.15 22.41
C ALA A 600 38.08 -69.16 23.03
N TRP A 601 36.90 -69.26 22.41
CA TRP A 601 35.77 -70.06 22.85
C TRP A 601 35.29 -70.96 21.71
N GLY A 602 35.12 -72.26 21.96
CA GLY A 602 34.78 -73.26 20.94
C GLY A 602 33.45 -73.98 21.17
N GLY A 603 32.63 -74.08 20.12
CA GLY A 603 31.37 -74.85 20.08
C GLY A 603 31.51 -76.23 19.40
N ASN A 604 32.20 -77.15 20.08
CA ASN A 604 32.06 -78.62 20.10
C ASN A 604 32.49 -79.52 18.90
N ALA A 605 33.26 -80.58 19.24
CA ALA A 605 33.11 -81.91 18.63
C ALA A 605 33.17 -83.09 19.63
N GLN A 606 33.61 -82.93 20.89
CA GLN A 606 33.73 -84.07 21.83
C GLN A 606 33.33 -83.81 23.30
N GLY A 607 32.62 -82.72 23.61
CA GLY A 607 31.89 -82.64 24.89
C GLY A 607 32.75 -82.58 26.16
N TRP A 608 34.00 -82.15 26.05
CA TRP A 608 34.82 -81.73 27.19
C TRP A 608 35.09 -80.24 26.97
N GLY A 609 34.59 -79.41 27.88
CA GLY A 609 34.73 -77.96 27.82
C GLY A 609 36.20 -77.55 27.77
N ASP A 610 36.47 -76.33 27.32
CA ASP A 610 37.48 -75.45 27.93
C ASP A 610 37.79 -74.29 26.99
N ASN A 611 37.78 -73.09 27.56
CA ASN A 611 38.22 -71.87 26.91
C ASN A 611 39.72 -72.02 26.66
N SER A 612 40.21 -71.75 25.45
CA SER A 612 41.65 -71.70 25.23
C SER A 612 42.12 -70.30 25.62
N GLN A 613 42.98 -70.22 26.62
CA GLN A 613 43.71 -68.99 26.90
C GLN A 613 45.18 -69.22 26.55
N ARG A 614 45.88 -68.18 26.10
CA ARG A 614 47.28 -68.27 25.67
C ARG A 614 47.99 -67.05 26.21
N VAL A 615 49.09 -67.26 26.93
CA VAL A 615 50.06 -66.21 27.24
C VAL A 615 51.41 -66.63 26.67
N GLN A 616 52.03 -65.75 25.89
CA GLN A 616 53.34 -66.00 25.29
C GLN A 616 54.33 -65.00 25.85
N ASN A 617 55.48 -65.50 26.30
CA ASN A 617 56.51 -64.73 26.98
C ASN A 617 57.80 -64.87 26.16
N TYR A 618 58.32 -63.77 25.65
CA TYR A 618 59.57 -63.75 24.91
C TYR A 618 60.43 -62.53 25.29
N ASN A 619 61.67 -62.54 24.80
CA ASN A 619 62.57 -61.40 24.81
C ASN A 619 62.77 -60.94 23.37
N THR A 620 61.66 -60.55 22.73
CA THR A 620 61.69 -60.09 21.34
C THR A 620 62.24 -58.67 21.22
N GLY A 621 62.20 -57.91 22.31
CA GLY A 621 62.56 -56.49 22.33
C GLY A 621 61.47 -55.57 21.76
N VAL A 622 60.28 -56.11 21.49
CA VAL A 622 59.15 -55.42 20.83
C VAL A 622 58.02 -55.10 21.82
N GLY A 623 58.35 -54.93 23.12
CA GLY A 623 57.36 -54.51 24.12
C GLY A 623 56.81 -53.11 23.82
N ASP A 624 55.57 -53.05 23.32
CA ASP A 624 54.95 -51.83 22.79
C ASP A 624 54.40 -50.93 23.90
N LEU A 625 53.69 -51.51 24.88
CA LEU A 625 52.92 -50.76 25.89
C LEU A 625 52.97 -51.46 27.26
N THR A 626 52.68 -50.75 28.35
CA THR A 626 52.22 -51.42 29.58
C THR A 626 50.85 -52.07 29.33
N VAL A 627 50.50 -53.10 30.12
CA VAL A 627 49.17 -53.73 30.02
C VAL A 627 48.03 -52.72 30.25
N ALA A 628 48.26 -51.71 31.10
CA ALA A 628 47.30 -50.64 31.36
C ALA A 628 47.13 -49.67 30.16
N GLU A 629 48.23 -49.34 29.46
CA GLU A 629 48.18 -48.52 28.24
C GLU A 629 47.50 -49.27 27.09
N TYR A 630 47.79 -50.56 26.92
CA TYR A 630 47.10 -51.43 25.96
C TYR A 630 45.59 -51.49 26.24
N GLU A 631 45.19 -51.77 27.49
CA GLU A 631 43.78 -51.81 27.88
C GLU A 631 43.07 -50.49 27.56
N LYS A 632 43.70 -49.36 27.87
CA LYS A 632 43.15 -48.04 27.56
C LYS A 632 42.98 -47.85 26.05
N GLN A 633 43.98 -48.21 25.27
CA GLN A 633 43.98 -48.06 23.81
C GLN A 633 42.93 -48.97 23.14
N LEU A 634 42.84 -50.23 23.56
CA LEU A 634 41.85 -51.19 23.06
C LEU A 634 40.42 -50.77 23.42
N ASN A 635 40.18 -50.38 24.68
CA ASN A 635 38.86 -49.90 25.10
C ASN A 635 38.47 -48.61 24.37
N GLN A 636 39.41 -47.69 24.13
CA GLN A 636 39.17 -46.48 23.35
C GLN A 636 38.82 -46.81 21.89
N TYR A 637 39.53 -47.77 21.29
CA TYR A 637 39.23 -48.25 19.94
C TYR A 637 37.81 -48.84 19.84
N ILE A 638 37.48 -49.78 20.72
CA ILE A 638 36.15 -50.41 20.79
C ILE A 638 35.05 -49.36 20.99
N ALA A 639 35.26 -48.42 21.91
CA ALA A 639 34.31 -47.34 22.17
C ALA A 639 34.10 -46.45 20.94
N ASN A 640 35.17 -46.10 20.22
CA ASN A 640 35.07 -45.30 19.00
C ASN A 640 34.27 -46.02 17.91
N LEU A 641 34.49 -47.33 17.73
CA LEU A 641 33.74 -48.14 16.76
C LEU A 641 32.25 -48.22 17.12
N LYS A 642 31.92 -48.55 18.38
CA LYS A 642 30.53 -48.67 18.86
C LYS A 642 29.77 -47.33 18.74
N ASN A 643 30.45 -46.21 18.96
CA ASN A 643 29.82 -44.89 18.95
C ASN A 643 29.59 -44.31 17.54
N ALA A 644 30.35 -44.74 16.52
CA ALA A 644 30.30 -44.15 15.17
C ALA A 644 28.89 -44.19 14.55
N GLY A 645 28.15 -45.29 14.75
CA GLY A 645 26.77 -45.43 14.28
C GLY A 645 25.79 -44.44 14.93
N ALA A 646 25.95 -44.16 16.23
CA ALA A 646 25.14 -43.16 16.93
C ALA A 646 25.45 -41.74 16.43
N ILE A 647 26.74 -41.41 16.27
CA ILE A 647 27.21 -40.12 15.74
C ILE A 647 26.63 -39.84 14.35
N TYR A 648 26.62 -40.86 13.48
CA TYR A 648 25.99 -40.74 12.16
C TYR A 648 24.48 -40.48 12.25
N ARG A 649 23.75 -41.24 13.08
CA ARG A 649 22.29 -41.03 13.24
C ARG A 649 21.96 -39.63 13.70
N ASP A 650 22.72 -39.08 14.64
CA ASP A 650 22.53 -37.71 15.13
C ASP A 650 22.80 -36.67 14.03
N ALA A 651 23.86 -36.85 13.24
CA ALA A 651 24.15 -35.96 12.13
C ALA A 651 23.11 -36.05 11.01
N LYS A 652 22.63 -37.26 10.70
CA LYS A 652 21.53 -37.48 9.75
C LYS A 652 20.27 -36.76 10.21
N ASN A 653 19.92 -36.85 11.50
CA ASN A 653 18.77 -36.15 12.07
C ASN A 653 18.93 -34.63 11.94
N LYS A 654 20.13 -34.08 12.23
CA LYS A 654 20.43 -32.66 12.03
C LYS A 654 20.28 -32.23 10.57
N ALA A 655 20.76 -33.04 9.62
CA ALA A 655 20.61 -32.79 8.19
C ALA A 655 19.13 -32.78 7.76
N THR A 656 18.34 -33.76 8.21
CA THR A 656 16.89 -33.80 7.96
C THR A 656 16.18 -32.55 8.48
N GLN A 657 16.46 -32.14 9.72
CA GLN A 657 15.87 -30.93 10.30
C GLN A 657 16.29 -29.66 9.57
N ALA A 658 17.56 -29.56 9.15
CA ALA A 658 18.03 -28.44 8.33
C ALA A 658 17.34 -28.41 6.95
N GLY A 659 17.08 -29.57 6.35
CA GLY A 659 16.33 -29.68 5.09
C GLY A 659 14.89 -29.19 5.22
N ILE A 660 14.19 -29.56 6.30
CA ILE A 660 12.83 -29.05 6.59
C ILE A 660 12.85 -27.52 6.72
N ARG A 661 13.79 -26.97 7.49
CA ARG A 661 13.93 -25.50 7.64
C ARG A 661 14.24 -24.81 6.32
N SER A 662 15.09 -25.40 5.49
CA SER A 662 15.40 -24.89 4.15
C SER A 662 14.16 -24.84 3.28
N GLN A 663 13.31 -25.89 3.29
CA GLN A 663 12.07 -25.89 2.52
C GLN A 663 11.09 -24.82 3.03
N GLN A 664 10.90 -24.73 4.36
CA GLN A 664 10.04 -23.72 4.97
C GLN A 664 10.48 -22.29 4.63
N ALA A 665 11.79 -22.01 4.65
CA ALA A 665 12.32 -20.70 4.29
C ALA A 665 12.10 -20.38 2.79
N SER A 666 12.30 -21.36 1.90
CA SER A 666 12.00 -21.23 0.46
C SER A 666 10.51 -20.96 0.19
N ASP A 667 9.61 -21.64 0.90
CA ASP A 667 8.17 -21.43 0.78
C ASP A 667 7.76 -20.02 1.28
N ALA A 668 8.34 -19.58 2.40
CA ALA A 668 8.13 -18.23 2.93
C ALA A 668 8.63 -17.14 1.96
N LEU A 669 9.80 -17.34 1.34
CA LEU A 669 10.32 -16.47 0.29
C LEU A 669 9.36 -16.39 -0.90
N ARG A 670 8.86 -17.53 -1.39
CA ARG A 670 7.91 -17.57 -2.51
C ARG A 670 6.64 -16.76 -2.21
N GLN A 671 6.09 -16.90 -1.01
CA GLN A 671 4.92 -16.12 -0.58
C GLN A 671 5.23 -14.62 -0.50
N SER A 672 6.40 -14.24 0.01
CA SER A 672 6.82 -12.85 0.09
C SER A 672 7.04 -12.22 -1.30
N LYS A 673 7.68 -12.94 -2.23
CA LYS A 673 7.83 -12.51 -3.63
C LYS A 673 6.49 -12.33 -4.36
N GLN A 674 5.49 -13.16 -4.05
CA GLN A 674 4.15 -12.97 -4.58
C GLN A 674 3.49 -11.69 -4.04
N LYS A 675 3.68 -11.38 -2.74
CA LYS A 675 3.20 -10.11 -2.16
C LYS A 675 3.91 -8.90 -2.75
N GLU A 676 5.22 -8.98 -3.00
CA GLU A 676 6.00 -7.96 -3.72
C GLU A 676 5.39 -7.67 -5.09
N ALA A 677 5.14 -8.72 -5.90
CA ALA A 677 4.55 -8.57 -7.23
C ALA A 677 3.15 -7.93 -7.21
N ILE A 678 2.29 -8.30 -6.25
CA ILE A 678 0.98 -7.70 -6.07
C ILE A 678 1.11 -6.22 -5.67
N ALA A 679 2.04 -5.89 -4.77
CA ALA A 679 2.26 -4.52 -4.33
C ALA A 679 2.75 -3.63 -5.49
N THR A 680 3.65 -4.14 -6.34
CA THR A 680 4.10 -3.47 -7.56
C THR A 680 2.95 -3.22 -8.54
N ALA A 681 2.12 -4.24 -8.81
CA ALA A 681 0.95 -4.06 -9.69
C ALA A 681 -0.06 -3.03 -9.15
N ASN A 682 -0.27 -3.01 -7.82
CA ASN A 682 -1.12 -2.01 -7.17
C ASN A 682 -0.54 -0.59 -7.29
N ARG A 683 0.79 -0.43 -7.15
CA ARG A 683 1.47 0.86 -7.34
C ARG A 683 1.33 1.34 -8.79
N GLU A 684 1.58 0.48 -9.77
CA GLU A 684 1.39 0.83 -11.18
C GLU A 684 -0.05 1.22 -11.51
N SER A 685 -1.02 0.53 -10.90
CA SER A 685 -2.41 0.93 -11.05
C SER A 685 -2.71 2.28 -10.40
N ALA A 686 -2.10 2.59 -9.26
CA ALA A 686 -2.25 3.88 -8.59
C ALA A 686 -1.62 5.02 -9.40
N ASP A 687 -0.46 4.80 -10.03
CA ASP A 687 0.16 5.77 -10.94
C ASP A 687 -0.75 6.11 -12.12
N ARG A 688 -1.32 5.09 -12.80
CA ARG A 688 -2.26 5.29 -13.92
C ARG A 688 -3.51 6.06 -13.48
N ASN A 689 -3.99 5.81 -12.27
CA ASN A 689 -5.14 6.53 -11.73
C ASN A 689 -4.82 8.00 -11.42
N LEU A 690 -3.61 8.27 -10.91
CA LEU A 690 -3.15 9.63 -10.69
C LEU A 690 -2.96 10.39 -12.01
N GLU A 691 -2.39 9.76 -13.03
CA GLU A 691 -2.25 10.35 -14.37
C GLU A 691 -3.62 10.74 -14.96
N LYS A 692 -4.61 9.84 -14.87
CA LYS A 692 -6.00 10.15 -15.28
C LYS A 692 -6.59 11.31 -14.49
N ALA A 693 -6.44 11.31 -13.17
CA ALA A 693 -6.98 12.38 -12.33
C ALA A 693 -6.34 13.73 -12.62
N ASN A 694 -5.03 13.76 -12.92
CA ASN A 694 -4.34 14.97 -13.37
C ASN A 694 -4.88 15.46 -14.73
N ALA A 695 -5.07 14.56 -15.70
CA ALA A 695 -5.65 14.92 -16.99
C ALA A 695 -7.09 15.48 -16.87
N GLU A 696 -7.92 14.85 -16.03
CA GLU A 696 -9.28 15.32 -15.74
C GLU A 696 -9.28 16.70 -15.06
N LEU A 697 -8.34 16.95 -14.14
CA LEU A 697 -8.16 18.25 -13.50
C LEU A 697 -7.76 19.32 -14.51
N ASP A 698 -6.79 19.04 -15.38
CA ASP A 698 -6.36 19.97 -16.43
C ASP A 698 -7.52 20.30 -17.39
N ASP A 699 -8.29 19.31 -17.81
CA ASP A 699 -9.44 19.50 -18.69
C ASP A 699 -10.57 20.27 -18.00
N ALA A 700 -10.82 20.00 -16.72
CA ALA A 700 -11.80 20.76 -15.94
C ALA A 700 -11.36 22.21 -15.73
N GLN A 701 -10.06 22.46 -15.52
CA GLN A 701 -9.50 23.80 -15.36
C GLN A 701 -9.59 24.59 -16.68
N LYS A 702 -9.23 23.97 -17.81
CA LYS A 702 -9.41 24.60 -19.15
C LYS A 702 -10.86 24.95 -19.42
N ALA A 703 -11.80 24.05 -19.12
CA ALA A 703 -13.22 24.32 -19.30
C ALA A 703 -13.70 25.48 -18.42
N TYR A 704 -13.21 25.55 -17.17
CA TYR A 704 -13.51 26.64 -16.26
C TYR A 704 -12.95 27.98 -16.76
N ASP A 705 -11.68 28.02 -17.15
CA ASP A 705 -11.04 29.24 -17.66
C ASP A 705 -11.70 29.71 -18.95
N ASP A 706 -12.11 28.80 -19.83
CA ASP A 706 -12.86 29.12 -21.04
C ASP A 706 -14.25 29.71 -20.73
N ALA A 707 -14.97 29.12 -19.78
CA ALA A 707 -16.27 29.64 -19.32
C ALA A 707 -16.12 31.04 -18.72
N ILE A 708 -15.07 31.29 -17.93
CA ILE A 708 -14.79 32.61 -17.35
C ILE A 708 -14.41 33.64 -18.41
N ARG A 709 -13.61 33.28 -19.43
CA ARG A 709 -13.26 34.20 -20.54
C ARG A 709 -14.47 34.64 -21.38
N LYS A 710 -15.49 33.79 -21.46
CA LYS A 710 -16.72 34.06 -22.21
C LYS A 710 -17.74 34.89 -21.42
N MET A 711 -17.56 35.00 -20.09
CA MET A 711 -18.27 35.90 -19.19
C MET A 711 -17.78 37.34 -19.32
#